data_AF-A0A4Q0XT39-F1
#
_entry.id   AF-A0A4Q0XT39-F1
#
_cell.length_a   1.000
_cell.length_b   1.000
_cell.length_c   1.000
_cell.angle_alpha   90.00
_cell.angle_beta   90.00
_cell.angle_gamma   90.00
#
_symmetry.space_group_name_H-M   'P 1'
#
loop_
_entity.id
_entity.type
_entity.pdbx_description
1 polymer ?
#
loop_
_entity_poly.entity_id
_entity_poly.type
_entity_poly.pdbx_seq_one_letter_code
_entity_poly.pdbx_strand_id
1 'polypeptide(L)'
;MRLLLFLFSLFLFTFAYAAQDVEKIKLQLNWKYQFEFAGFIAAKEKGFYKEMGLDVELIEFSNQDIIQDLKSHEVTYALYDLSLLAYLDEQMPVVLLANYFKRSALIFVAQQDIITPYDLRNKIIMASHNELTNSVLGTLLNKFRITQDQYTYYPHNFGSKEFIDGKVDVMSAYISNELFELQKAGKPYNIIDPINYGINGLGSNLFATQEEIQKDPIKAKKFLDATKKGWQYALKNKEEMVDIIYKKYSQHKSKEALLFEANEVEKLIMPEIYKMGEIDKTLLKKNIFYFINSENSSKKIDLDKLIFELNVSTNEIDTSIFFTPQEKAYAEEKKVITMCIDPDWMPYEKLENGEHIGMTSDYMRLIESKIGMSIKLIPTKTWTQSIEYAKQRRCDILSLAMKTKSREKYLNFTEPYLTFPLVVATRNDQFFIPNVKDVIAKETLAIVRNYAFTEILKQKYPDNRLLEVSSVREGLKLVSQGKVFGFVGTLATVGYELQNYYIGELKIAGKFDEQWELGIGVRNDQPKLLSLLDKVIETINTGNQQEILNKWVAVKYEKSMDYALITQIVVFFLAVIILIIIRNTQLKKYNEKIESQSKKLSETNDELHITKQQLEKSLKSTEVLFDCVLDAVFVFDSQICIDVNDAAVKIMGYNSKDEMRGLHIRHFSHPNSFQEVRRKFRQSTSVYESKALRKDGTSFPVLVKGSNVVLNDREVRISALVDISEVKKKEQLLTQQNKLAAMGEMIGNIAHQWRQPLNIVSTTVTGLKLQLEYGGFKQEDAVVELERLNNTVQHLSQTIDDFRNFFKQDKEKSTFSIKSLLEKNMHLLEGMLKSNQIELIYENVDNVTIHNFENEFLQALLNIIYNAKDVLQNKETERYIFINVKKRENNWVELSIKDNGGGIAKNIIEHIFEPYFTTKHKSHGTGIGLYMTHQIIVTHMGGKIEVGNTKYYYNEKQYEGADFKIHLPL
;
A
#
# COMPACT_ATOMS: atom_id res chain seq x y z
N MET A 1 -26.89 44.04 74.71
CA MET A 1 -25.99 44.99 74.00
C MET A 1 -24.57 44.45 73.79
N ARG A 2 -23.90 43.87 74.80
CA ARG A 2 -22.57 43.25 74.64
C ARG A 2 -22.53 42.01 73.72
N LEU A 3 -23.61 41.22 73.66
CA LEU A 3 -23.71 40.07 72.75
C LEU A 3 -23.88 40.48 71.27
N LEU A 4 -24.55 41.61 71.02
CA LEU A 4 -24.75 42.15 69.68
C LEU A 4 -23.46 42.76 69.11
N LEU A 5 -22.66 43.42 69.97
CA LEU A 5 -21.34 43.93 69.60
C LEU A 5 -20.33 42.81 69.31
N PHE A 6 -20.42 41.67 70.01
CA PHE A 6 -19.56 40.51 69.77
C PHE A 6 -19.94 39.74 68.50
N LEU A 7 -21.24 39.66 68.18
CA LEU A 7 -21.73 39.11 66.91
C LEU A 7 -21.40 40.02 65.72
N PHE A 8 -21.43 41.35 65.90
CA PHE A 8 -21.05 42.31 64.85
C PHE A 8 -19.53 42.33 64.61
N SER A 9 -18.70 42.13 65.64
CA SER A 9 -17.25 41.96 65.47
C SER A 9 -16.86 40.63 64.83
N LEU A 10 -17.61 39.54 65.08
CA LEU A 10 -17.43 38.26 64.37
C LEU A 10 -17.88 38.33 62.90
N PHE A 11 -18.90 39.14 62.60
CA PHE A 11 -19.37 39.35 61.23
C PHE A 11 -18.43 40.25 60.40
N LEU A 12 -17.72 41.19 61.05
CA LEU A 12 -16.67 42.00 60.41
C LEU A 12 -15.35 41.24 60.23
N PHE A 13 -15.03 40.27 61.09
CA PHE A 13 -13.85 39.41 60.93
C PHE A 13 -14.00 38.33 59.84
N THR A 14 -15.24 37.96 59.48
CA THR A 14 -15.51 36.97 58.42
C THR A 14 -15.49 37.57 57.02
N PHE A 15 -15.59 38.91 56.87
CA PHE A 15 -15.41 39.59 55.58
C PHE A 15 -13.97 40.05 55.31
N ALA A 16 -13.10 40.10 56.32
CA ALA A 16 -11.69 40.44 56.16
C ALA A 16 -10.79 39.25 55.74
N TYR A 17 -11.33 38.03 55.66
CA TYR A 17 -10.59 36.80 55.33
C TYR A 17 -10.94 36.20 53.95
N ALA A 18 -11.54 37.00 53.06
CA ALA A 18 -11.86 36.58 51.68
C ALA A 18 -11.43 37.61 50.62
N ALA A 19 -10.44 38.44 50.91
CA ALA A 19 -9.60 39.02 49.86
C ALA A 19 -8.45 38.04 49.64
N GLN A 20 -8.70 36.95 48.91
CA GLN A 20 -7.64 36.13 48.38
C GLN A 20 -6.86 37.04 47.43
N ASP A 21 -5.60 37.36 47.74
CA ASP A 21 -4.75 38.14 46.84
C ASP A 21 -4.71 37.40 45.50
N VAL A 22 -5.38 37.96 44.50
CA VAL A 22 -5.50 37.34 43.18
C VAL A 22 -4.16 37.54 42.47
N GLU A 23 -3.46 36.45 42.19
CA GLU A 23 -2.17 36.50 41.54
C GLU A 23 -2.34 36.94 40.09
N LYS A 24 -1.72 38.07 39.73
CA LYS A 24 -1.76 38.60 38.37
C LYS A 24 -0.77 37.87 37.46
N ILE A 25 -1.25 37.43 36.32
CA ILE A 25 -0.47 36.75 35.28
C ILE A 25 -0.67 37.50 33.97
N LYS A 26 0.43 37.83 33.29
CA LYS A 26 0.40 38.37 31.93
C LYS A 26 0.85 37.28 30.95
N LEU A 27 -0.04 36.88 30.04
CA LEU A 27 0.26 35.95 28.96
C LEU A 27 0.42 36.71 27.64
N GLN A 28 1.62 36.69 27.07
CA GLN A 28 1.90 37.24 25.75
C GLN A 28 1.52 36.22 24.66
N LEU A 29 0.67 36.64 23.72
CA LEU A 29 0.38 35.86 22.52
C LEU A 29 1.43 36.15 21.43
N ASN A 30 1.73 35.14 20.61
CA ASN A 30 2.62 35.28 19.44
C ASN A 30 1.89 35.75 18.18
N TRP A 31 0.57 36.01 18.24
CA TRP A 31 -0.21 36.49 17.11
C TRP A 31 -1.43 37.31 17.54
N LYS A 32 -2.23 37.73 16.55
CA LYS A 32 -3.51 38.42 16.71
C LYS A 32 -4.59 37.50 17.27
N TYR A 33 -5.56 38.07 18.01
CA TYR A 33 -6.64 37.28 18.60
C TYR A 33 -7.42 36.52 17.53
N GLN A 34 -7.45 35.19 17.66
CA GLN A 34 -8.07 34.25 16.73
C GLN A 34 -8.35 32.90 17.43
N PHE A 35 -8.92 31.92 16.73
CA PHE A 35 -9.32 30.66 17.35
C PHE A 35 -8.12 29.82 17.86
N GLU A 36 -6.93 30.04 17.31
CA GLU A 36 -5.67 29.46 17.81
C GLU A 36 -5.41 29.71 19.31
N PHE A 37 -6.01 30.75 19.90
CA PHE A 37 -5.89 31.06 21.33
C PHE A 37 -7.17 30.79 22.12
N ALA A 38 -8.14 30.08 21.52
CA ALA A 38 -9.47 29.89 22.09
C ALA A 38 -9.44 29.23 23.48
N GLY A 39 -8.48 28.33 23.75
CA GLY A 39 -8.35 27.73 25.09
C GLY A 39 -8.02 28.73 26.19
N PHE A 40 -7.11 29.66 25.94
CA PHE A 40 -6.73 30.72 26.89
C PHE A 40 -7.87 31.73 27.07
N ILE A 41 -8.53 32.09 25.96
CA ILE A 41 -9.70 32.97 25.97
C ILE A 41 -10.86 32.32 26.74
N ALA A 42 -11.14 31.04 26.50
CA ALA A 42 -12.16 30.29 27.22
C ALA A 42 -11.85 30.20 28.71
N ALA A 43 -10.60 29.93 29.10
CA ALA A 43 -10.21 29.88 30.50
C ALA A 43 -10.42 31.22 31.24
N LYS A 44 -10.21 32.35 30.55
CA LYS A 44 -10.51 33.69 31.06
C LYS A 44 -12.01 33.96 31.13
N GLU A 45 -12.72 33.79 30.02
CA GLU A 45 -14.13 34.18 29.88
C GLU A 45 -15.09 33.27 30.66
N LYS A 46 -14.73 31.99 30.83
CA LYS A 46 -15.51 31.02 31.63
C LYS A 46 -15.12 31.01 33.10
N GLY A 47 -14.15 31.84 33.51
CA GLY A 47 -13.75 31.99 34.91
C GLY A 47 -12.88 30.86 35.44
N PHE A 48 -12.39 29.94 34.61
CA PHE A 48 -11.52 28.84 35.05
C PHE A 48 -10.22 29.35 35.71
N TYR A 49 -9.67 30.49 35.27
CA TYR A 49 -8.55 31.13 35.97
C TYR A 49 -8.96 31.68 37.34
N LYS A 50 -10.12 32.32 37.43
CA LYS A 50 -10.64 32.88 38.69
C LYS A 50 -10.98 31.80 39.72
N GLU A 51 -11.50 30.65 39.29
CA GLU A 51 -11.70 29.46 40.14
C GLU A 51 -10.41 28.98 40.81
N MET A 52 -9.26 29.22 40.18
CA MET A 52 -7.94 28.86 40.69
C MET A 52 -7.24 30.01 41.45
N GLY A 53 -7.92 31.15 41.62
CA GLY A 53 -7.36 32.34 42.28
C GLY A 53 -6.39 33.15 41.41
N LEU A 54 -6.50 33.06 40.09
CA LEU A 54 -5.62 33.73 39.12
C LEU A 54 -6.35 34.84 38.36
N ASP A 55 -5.68 35.98 38.13
CA ASP A 55 -6.13 37.06 37.25
C ASP A 55 -5.23 37.13 36.03
N VAL A 56 -5.73 36.60 34.90
CA VAL A 56 -4.94 36.47 33.67
C VAL A 56 -5.28 37.60 32.69
N GLU A 57 -4.28 38.40 32.37
CA GLU A 57 -4.28 39.35 31.27
C GLU A 57 -3.69 38.69 30.01
N LEU A 58 -4.43 38.76 28.90
CA LEU A 58 -3.97 38.26 27.60
C LEU A 58 -3.48 39.45 26.80
N ILE A 59 -2.21 39.46 26.39
CA ILE A 59 -1.60 40.56 25.64
C ILE A 59 -1.47 40.12 24.18
N GLU A 60 -2.12 40.85 23.27
CA GLU A 60 -2.05 40.59 21.83
C GLU A 60 -0.66 40.94 21.27
N PHE A 61 -0.23 40.28 20.20
CA PHE A 61 1.03 40.59 19.52
C PHE A 61 1.01 41.94 18.79
N SER A 62 2.05 42.76 18.97
CA SER A 62 2.20 44.10 18.37
C SER A 62 3.62 44.41 17.83
N ASN A 63 4.29 43.43 17.21
CA ASN A 63 5.67 43.53 16.67
C ASN A 63 6.78 43.77 17.71
N GLN A 64 6.51 43.51 18.99
CA GLN A 64 7.51 43.54 20.07
C GLN A 64 8.31 42.23 20.15
N ASP A 65 9.53 42.32 20.70
CA ASP A 65 10.40 41.17 20.91
C ASP A 65 9.93 40.39 22.15
N ILE A 66 9.16 39.32 21.92
CA ILE A 66 8.61 38.44 22.97
C ILE A 66 9.72 37.90 23.89
N ILE A 67 10.93 37.73 23.36
CA ILE A 67 12.08 37.29 24.15
C ILE A 67 12.45 38.39 25.13
N GLN A 68 12.57 39.65 24.66
CA GLN A 68 12.86 40.81 25.50
C GLN A 68 11.83 41.02 26.60
N ASP A 69 10.54 40.84 26.29
CA ASP A 69 9.45 41.00 27.27
C ASP A 69 9.50 39.93 28.37
N LEU A 70 9.86 38.68 28.01
CA LEU A 70 10.15 37.63 28.98
C LEU A 70 11.41 37.96 29.80
N LYS A 71 12.41 38.64 29.21
CA LYS A 71 13.65 39.04 29.89
C LYS A 71 13.42 40.10 30.96
N SER A 72 12.54 41.06 30.68
CA SER A 72 12.27 42.20 31.56
C SER A 72 11.26 41.89 32.65
N HIS A 73 10.74 40.64 32.70
CA HIS A 73 9.62 40.20 33.56
C HIS A 73 8.35 41.06 33.37
N GLU A 74 8.21 41.70 32.21
CA GLU A 74 7.01 42.46 31.85
C GLU A 74 5.83 41.52 31.56
N VAL A 75 6.13 40.29 31.13
CA VAL A 75 5.17 39.20 30.92
C VAL A 75 5.54 37.96 31.71
N THR A 76 4.54 37.25 32.24
CA THR A 76 4.74 36.07 33.10
C THR A 76 4.97 34.82 32.24
N TYR A 77 4.14 34.65 31.22
CA TYR A 77 4.20 33.54 30.28
C TYR A 77 4.10 34.07 28.85
N ALA A 78 4.65 33.34 27.89
CA ALA A 78 4.51 33.67 26.48
C ALA A 78 4.27 32.43 25.64
N LEU A 79 3.49 32.59 24.57
CA LEU A 79 3.43 31.62 23.48
C LEU A 79 4.51 31.95 22.47
N TYR A 80 5.23 30.93 22.00
CA TYR A 80 6.19 31.08 20.91
C TYR A 80 6.44 29.76 20.18
N ASP A 81 7.23 29.80 19.11
CA ASP A 81 7.73 28.60 18.45
C ASP A 81 8.94 28.00 19.19
N LEU A 82 9.43 26.85 18.73
CA LEU A 82 10.62 26.19 19.33
C LEU A 82 11.93 26.93 19.07
N SER A 83 11.96 27.97 18.23
CA SER A 83 13.17 28.75 17.98
C SER A 83 13.64 29.51 19.22
N LEU A 84 12.74 29.75 20.19
CA LEU A 84 13.11 30.30 21.50
C LEU A 84 14.22 29.46 22.18
N LEU A 85 14.28 28.16 21.88
CA LEU A 85 15.29 27.25 22.40
C LEU A 85 16.69 27.50 21.82
N ALA A 86 16.81 28.08 20.62
CA ALA A 86 18.11 28.45 20.07
C ALA A 86 18.78 29.57 20.88
N TYR A 87 17.98 30.38 21.59
CA TYR A 87 18.44 31.45 22.47
C TYR A 87 18.76 30.98 23.90
N LEU A 88 18.78 29.66 24.15
CA LEU A 88 19.30 29.09 25.41
C LEU A 88 20.80 29.41 25.53
N ASP A 89 21.08 30.49 26.24
CA ASP A 89 22.41 30.86 26.71
C ASP A 89 22.39 30.97 28.23
N GLU A 90 23.54 30.82 28.89
CA GLU A 90 23.66 30.77 30.37
C GLU A 90 23.05 31.98 31.09
N GLN A 91 22.74 33.06 30.37
CA GLN A 91 22.13 34.29 30.89
C GLN A 91 20.60 34.25 30.96
N MET A 92 19.92 33.27 30.35
CA MET A 92 18.46 33.12 30.44
C MET A 92 17.95 31.69 30.22
N PRO A 93 17.79 30.91 31.29
CA PRO A 93 17.12 29.62 31.20
C PRO A 93 15.60 29.81 31.06
N VAL A 94 15.04 29.48 29.90
CA VAL A 94 13.59 29.35 29.68
C VAL A 94 13.14 27.90 29.88
N VAL A 95 11.89 27.71 30.32
CA VAL A 95 11.27 26.42 30.57
C VAL A 95 10.00 26.29 29.73
N LEU A 96 9.85 25.16 29.04
CA LEU A 96 8.64 24.79 28.32
C LEU A 96 7.62 24.21 29.31
N LEU A 97 6.46 24.87 29.43
CA LEU A 97 5.40 24.50 30.37
C LEU A 97 4.34 23.60 29.76
N ALA A 98 3.98 23.86 28.50
CA ALA A 98 3.00 23.09 27.76
C ALA A 98 3.21 23.22 26.25
N ASN A 99 2.79 22.20 25.51
CA ASN A 99 2.68 22.25 24.05
C ASN A 99 1.25 21.89 23.62
N TYR A 100 0.61 22.79 22.86
CA TYR A 100 -0.76 22.57 22.40
C TYR A 100 -0.81 22.00 20.98
N PHE A 101 0.02 22.47 20.04
CA PHE A 101 -0.01 21.96 18.66
C PHE A 101 1.13 20.98 18.42
N LYS A 102 0.77 19.75 18.03
CA LYS A 102 1.68 18.62 17.82
C LYS A 102 2.40 18.67 16.47
N ARG A 103 2.02 19.62 15.63
CA ARG A 103 2.75 20.01 14.44
C ARG A 103 2.68 21.52 14.23
N SER A 104 3.65 22.08 13.52
CA SER A 104 3.61 23.48 13.10
C SER A 104 2.42 23.70 12.14
N ALA A 105 1.76 24.84 12.28
CA ALA A 105 0.74 25.29 11.34
C ALA A 105 1.35 26.04 10.14
N LEU A 106 2.62 26.43 10.24
CA LEU A 106 3.32 27.29 9.30
C LEU A 106 3.81 26.50 8.07
N ILE A 107 3.38 26.95 6.89
CA ILE A 107 3.66 26.36 5.58
C ILE A 107 4.06 27.46 4.57
N PHE A 108 4.57 27.05 3.40
CA PHE A 108 4.58 27.92 2.23
C PHE A 108 3.39 27.60 1.32
N VAL A 109 2.73 28.65 0.85
CA VAL A 109 1.78 28.60 -0.25
C VAL A 109 2.42 29.24 -1.46
N ALA A 110 2.39 28.53 -2.59
CA ALA A 110 3.07 28.93 -3.82
C ALA A 110 2.13 28.90 -5.03
N GLN A 111 2.47 29.65 -6.08
CA GLN A 111 1.79 29.55 -7.37
C GLN A 111 1.90 28.13 -7.96
N GLN A 112 0.98 27.73 -8.83
CA GLN A 112 0.87 26.34 -9.31
C GLN A 112 2.09 25.80 -10.06
N ASP A 113 2.90 26.67 -10.65
CA ASP A 113 4.14 26.34 -11.33
C ASP A 113 5.30 26.03 -10.37
N ILE A 114 5.16 26.39 -9.09
CA ILE A 114 6.14 26.18 -8.03
C ILE A 114 5.70 24.97 -7.20
N ILE A 115 6.39 23.85 -7.37
CA ILE A 115 5.95 22.55 -6.83
C ILE A 115 6.85 22.11 -5.68
N THR A 116 8.14 22.43 -5.74
CA THR A 116 9.15 21.97 -4.79
C THR A 116 9.90 23.13 -4.14
N PRO A 117 10.56 22.92 -2.99
CA PRO A 117 11.42 23.93 -2.38
C PRO A 117 12.51 24.46 -3.32
N TYR A 118 13.03 23.66 -4.26
CA TYR A 118 14.04 24.12 -5.23
C TYR A 118 13.52 25.24 -6.14
N ASP A 119 12.21 25.25 -6.40
CA ASP A 119 11.55 26.22 -7.28
C ASP A 119 11.38 27.58 -6.61
N LEU A 120 11.68 27.70 -5.30
CA LEU A 120 11.68 28.97 -4.56
C LEU A 120 12.81 29.92 -4.99
N ARG A 121 13.82 29.41 -5.72
CA ARG A 121 14.94 30.23 -6.20
C ARG A 121 14.48 31.23 -7.27
N ASN A 122 14.94 32.46 -7.14
CA ASN A 122 14.62 33.63 -7.96
C ASN A 122 13.13 34.01 -7.91
N LYS A 123 12.41 33.61 -6.86
CA LYS A 123 11.01 33.96 -6.63
C LYS A 123 10.86 35.08 -5.61
N ILE A 124 9.71 35.75 -5.61
CA ILE A 124 9.32 36.74 -4.60
C ILE A 124 8.60 36.02 -3.47
N ILE A 125 9.25 35.93 -2.30
CA ILE A 125 8.73 35.23 -1.12
C ILE A 125 8.23 36.26 -0.11
N MET A 126 6.92 36.23 0.17
CA MET A 126 6.28 37.02 1.20
C MET A 126 6.28 36.29 2.54
N ALA A 127 7.09 36.74 3.50
CA ALA A 127 7.14 36.17 4.84
C ALA A 127 7.69 37.19 5.84
N SER A 128 7.65 36.89 7.14
CA SER A 128 8.43 37.65 8.12
C SER A 128 9.89 37.19 8.14
N HIS A 129 10.82 38.06 8.53
CA HIS A 129 12.24 37.71 8.59
C HIS A 129 12.50 36.53 9.52
N ASN A 130 11.86 36.50 10.70
CA ASN A 130 12.02 35.42 11.68
C ASN A 130 11.50 34.07 11.16
N GLU A 131 10.41 34.06 10.37
CA GLU A 131 9.91 32.83 9.75
C GLU A 131 10.93 32.24 8.76
N LEU A 132 11.63 33.08 8.00
CA LEU A 132 12.61 32.63 7.01
C LEU A 132 13.96 32.21 7.61
N THR A 133 14.28 32.63 8.83
CA THR A 133 15.57 32.33 9.48
C THR A 133 15.44 31.28 10.57
N ASN A 134 14.48 31.45 11.48
CA ASN A 134 14.44 30.76 12.77
C ASN A 134 13.27 29.77 12.90
N SER A 135 12.35 29.72 11.93
CA SER A 135 11.21 28.78 11.98
C SER A 135 11.43 27.50 11.17
N VAL A 136 10.42 26.63 11.12
CA VAL A 136 10.39 25.45 10.24
C VAL A 136 10.57 25.79 8.76
N LEU A 137 10.16 26.98 8.32
CA LEU A 137 10.39 27.44 6.94
C LEU A 137 11.87 27.80 6.72
N GLY A 138 12.53 28.41 7.70
CA GLY A 138 13.97 28.63 7.66
C GLY A 138 14.77 27.33 7.64
N THR A 139 14.39 26.34 8.47
CA THR A 139 14.97 24.99 8.41
C THR A 139 14.77 24.35 7.03
N LEU A 140 13.62 24.56 6.39
CA LEU A 140 13.34 24.09 5.04
C LEU A 140 14.29 24.73 4.02
N LEU A 141 14.41 26.05 4.02
CA LEU A 141 15.33 26.76 3.13
C LEU A 141 16.79 26.30 3.32
N ASN A 142 17.22 26.16 4.58
CA ASN A 142 18.56 25.68 4.93
C ASN A 142 18.82 24.25 4.43
N LYS A 143 17.85 23.34 4.65
CA LYS A 143 17.94 21.94 4.19
C LYS A 143 18.12 21.83 2.69
N PHE A 144 17.46 22.71 1.94
CA PHE A 144 17.55 22.77 0.47
C PHE A 144 18.64 23.72 -0.05
N ARG A 145 19.48 24.28 0.85
CA ARG A 145 20.58 25.20 0.53
C ARG A 145 20.09 26.38 -0.32
N ILE A 146 19.03 27.03 0.15
CA ILE A 146 18.46 28.24 -0.45
C ILE A 146 18.84 29.41 0.44
N THR A 147 19.73 30.25 -0.06
CA THR A 147 20.27 31.40 0.67
C THR A 147 19.49 32.68 0.33
N GLN A 148 19.59 33.69 1.19
CA GLN A 148 18.79 34.92 1.06
C GLN A 148 19.06 35.72 -0.22
N ASP A 149 20.22 35.55 -0.85
CA ASP A 149 20.58 36.11 -2.16
C ASP A 149 19.89 35.42 -3.34
N GLN A 150 19.28 34.25 -3.11
CA GLN A 150 18.63 33.44 -4.15
C GLN A 150 17.11 33.65 -4.22
N TYR A 151 16.53 34.57 -3.45
CA TYR A 151 15.11 34.92 -3.57
C TYR A 151 14.92 36.41 -3.23
N THR A 152 13.79 36.98 -3.65
CA THR A 152 13.44 38.37 -3.30
C THR A 152 12.52 38.36 -2.08
N TYR A 153 12.99 38.93 -0.96
CA TYR A 153 12.18 39.06 0.25
C TYR A 153 11.08 40.12 0.08
N TYR A 154 9.86 39.77 0.46
CA TYR A 154 8.72 40.66 0.56
C TYR A 154 8.15 40.59 1.99
N PRO A 155 7.95 41.72 2.71
CA PRO A 155 7.46 41.66 4.08
C PRO A 155 5.99 41.24 4.14
N HIS A 156 5.67 40.28 5.02
CA HIS A 156 4.30 39.80 5.23
C HIS A 156 3.42 40.88 5.89
N ASN A 157 2.21 41.09 5.37
CA ASN A 157 1.24 42.08 5.87
C ASN A 157 0.05 41.45 6.64
N PHE A 158 0.18 40.17 7.00
CA PHE A 158 -0.84 39.38 7.70
C PHE A 158 -2.13 39.13 6.89
N GLY A 159 -2.04 39.15 5.57
CA GLY A 159 -3.14 38.81 4.66
C GLY A 159 -2.67 38.12 3.38
N SER A 160 -3.63 37.61 2.60
CA SER A 160 -3.37 36.81 1.38
C SER A 160 -3.53 37.60 0.07
N LYS A 161 -3.87 38.89 0.14
CA LYS A 161 -4.27 39.69 -1.02
C LYS A 161 -3.15 39.82 -2.06
N GLU A 162 -1.93 40.10 -1.63
CA GLU A 162 -0.76 40.29 -2.48
C GLU A 162 -0.41 39.02 -3.26
N PHE A 163 -0.63 37.85 -2.65
CA PHE A 163 -0.50 36.55 -3.31
C PHE A 163 -1.64 36.31 -4.31
N ILE A 164 -2.90 36.61 -3.94
CA ILE A 164 -4.07 36.48 -4.83
C ILE A 164 -3.90 37.35 -6.09
N ASP A 165 -3.45 38.60 -5.89
CA ASP A 165 -3.17 39.59 -6.93
C ASP A 165 -1.95 39.25 -7.79
N GLY A 166 -1.16 38.22 -7.43
CA GLY A 166 0.03 37.77 -8.16
C GLY A 166 1.24 38.69 -8.04
N LYS A 167 1.29 39.54 -7.00
CA LYS A 167 2.46 40.41 -6.72
C LYS A 167 3.63 39.65 -6.12
N VAL A 168 3.34 38.51 -5.50
CA VAL A 168 4.32 37.61 -4.88
C VAL A 168 4.09 36.20 -5.39
N ASP A 169 5.17 35.43 -5.50
CA ASP A 169 5.15 34.06 -6.05
C ASP A 169 4.85 33.02 -4.96
N VAL A 170 5.29 33.32 -3.74
CA VAL A 170 5.21 32.44 -2.58
C VAL A 170 4.90 33.28 -1.35
N MET A 171 4.12 32.72 -0.42
CA MET A 171 3.73 33.39 0.82
C MET A 171 3.83 32.40 2.00
N SER A 172 4.37 32.83 3.14
CA SER A 172 4.21 32.08 4.40
C SER A 172 2.75 32.12 4.83
N ALA A 173 2.20 30.98 5.22
CA ALA A 173 0.80 30.86 5.56
C ALA A 173 0.62 29.89 6.72
N TYR A 174 -0.43 30.10 7.49
CA TYR A 174 -0.93 29.14 8.44
C TYR A 174 -1.99 28.27 7.77
N ILE A 175 -1.84 26.95 7.84
CA ILE A 175 -2.82 25.99 7.28
C ILE A 175 -4.23 26.21 7.84
N SER A 176 -4.33 26.73 9.06
CA SER A 176 -5.57 27.04 9.75
C SER A 176 -6.22 28.37 9.35
N ASN A 177 -5.54 29.21 8.56
CA ASN A 177 -6.00 30.57 8.28
C ASN A 177 -6.01 30.92 6.78
N GLU A 178 -4.87 31.27 6.18
CA GLU A 178 -4.80 31.90 4.85
C GLU A 178 -5.36 31.00 3.74
N LEU A 179 -5.38 29.67 3.94
CA LEU A 179 -5.99 28.73 3.00
C LEU A 179 -7.49 28.95 2.80
N PHE A 180 -8.22 29.40 3.83
CA PHE A 180 -9.64 29.70 3.71
C PHE A 180 -9.89 30.85 2.73
N GLU A 181 -9.12 31.93 2.84
CA GLU A 181 -9.21 33.09 1.97
C GLU A 181 -8.88 32.73 0.51
N LEU A 182 -7.86 31.88 0.30
CA LEU A 182 -7.49 31.41 -1.03
C LEU A 182 -8.55 30.51 -1.66
N GLN A 183 -9.15 29.60 -0.88
CA GLN A 183 -10.27 28.76 -1.32
C GLN A 183 -11.48 29.61 -1.71
N LYS A 184 -11.80 30.62 -0.90
CA LYS A 184 -12.91 31.55 -1.18
C LYS A 184 -12.65 32.41 -2.42
N ALA A 185 -11.40 32.79 -2.66
CA ALA A 185 -10.98 33.52 -3.86
C ALA A 185 -10.94 32.64 -5.12
N GLY A 186 -11.04 31.31 -4.99
CA GLY A 186 -10.96 30.37 -6.12
C GLY A 186 -9.59 30.38 -6.81
N LYS A 187 -8.55 30.89 -6.15
CA LYS A 187 -7.20 30.95 -6.70
C LYS A 187 -6.55 29.58 -6.50
N PRO A 188 -6.05 28.92 -7.54
CA PRO A 188 -5.34 27.67 -7.35
C PRO A 188 -3.93 27.92 -6.82
N TYR A 189 -3.46 27.06 -5.93
CA TYR A 189 -2.17 27.17 -5.27
C TYR A 189 -1.58 25.79 -4.96
N ASN A 190 -0.27 25.74 -4.76
CA ASN A 190 0.45 24.59 -4.22
C ASN A 190 0.83 24.85 -2.77
N ILE A 191 0.89 23.78 -1.97
CA ILE A 191 1.38 23.84 -0.59
C ILE A 191 2.75 23.16 -0.54
N ILE A 192 3.74 23.89 -0.05
CA ILE A 192 5.05 23.36 0.31
C ILE A 192 5.07 23.28 1.84
N ASP A 193 4.72 22.09 2.36
CA ASP A 193 4.66 21.81 3.79
C ASP A 193 6.01 21.22 4.27
N PRO A 194 6.70 21.85 5.24
CA PRO A 194 7.94 21.32 5.82
C PRO A 194 7.84 19.87 6.29
N ILE A 195 6.67 19.41 6.76
CA ILE A 195 6.48 18.05 7.25
C ILE A 195 6.69 16.99 6.17
N ASN A 196 6.33 17.31 4.92
CA ASN A 196 6.51 16.43 3.75
C ASN A 196 8.00 16.24 3.42
N TYR A 197 8.86 17.11 3.95
CA TYR A 197 10.31 17.04 3.82
C TYR A 197 10.98 16.57 5.11
N GLY A 198 10.23 15.99 6.05
CA GLY A 198 10.75 15.47 7.32
C GLY A 198 11.21 16.55 8.30
N ILE A 199 10.75 17.78 8.13
CA ILE A 199 10.97 18.88 9.08
C ILE A 199 9.72 18.97 9.94
N ASN A 200 9.86 18.49 11.17
CA ASN A 200 8.80 18.61 12.16
C ASN A 200 8.95 19.97 12.86
N GLY A 201 7.83 20.59 13.22
CA GLY A 201 7.81 21.69 14.17
C GLY A 201 6.72 21.48 15.21
N LEU A 202 6.83 22.12 16.37
CA LEU A 202 5.76 22.22 17.35
C LEU A 202 5.21 23.64 17.38
N GLY A 203 3.89 23.79 17.39
CA GLY A 203 3.22 25.09 17.47
C GLY A 203 2.60 25.34 18.84
N SER A 204 2.30 26.60 19.15
CA SER A 204 1.65 27.03 20.39
C SER A 204 2.35 26.45 21.64
N ASN A 205 3.64 26.77 21.78
CA ASN A 205 4.46 26.34 22.91
C ASN A 205 4.42 27.43 23.98
N LEU A 206 4.08 27.04 25.21
CA LEU A 206 3.98 27.93 26.35
C LEU A 206 5.30 27.94 27.13
N PHE A 207 5.93 29.11 27.20
CA PHE A 207 7.21 29.30 27.85
C PHE A 207 7.10 30.22 29.08
N ALA A 208 8.03 30.02 30.01
CA ALA A 208 8.30 30.88 31.16
C ALA A 208 9.80 30.93 31.43
N THR A 209 10.25 31.87 32.25
CA THR A 209 11.62 31.86 32.77
C THR A 209 11.76 30.81 33.87
N GLN A 210 12.95 30.20 34.01
CA GLN A 210 13.20 29.22 35.06
C GLN A 210 13.04 29.84 36.46
N GLU A 211 13.41 31.11 36.63
CA GLU A 211 13.21 31.87 37.87
C GLU A 211 11.74 31.92 38.27
N GLU A 212 10.84 32.23 37.32
CA GLU A 212 9.39 32.32 37.57
C GLU A 212 8.82 30.98 38.04
N ILE A 213 9.30 29.87 37.46
CA ILE A 213 8.87 28.52 37.80
C ILE A 213 9.44 28.04 39.14
N GLN A 214 10.67 28.40 39.47
CA GLN A 214 11.27 28.09 40.77
C GLN A 214 10.63 28.89 41.90
N LYS A 215 10.22 30.12 41.63
CA LYS A 215 9.57 31.01 42.61
C LYS A 215 8.20 30.50 43.02
N ASP A 216 7.38 30.05 42.06
CA ASP A 216 6.05 29.53 42.34
C ASP A 216 5.60 28.44 41.35
N PRO A 217 6.00 27.17 41.56
CA PRO A 217 5.60 26.06 40.70
C PRO A 217 4.11 25.71 40.83
N ILE A 218 3.46 26.08 41.94
CA ILE A 218 2.04 25.82 42.16
C ILE A 218 1.18 26.76 41.31
N LYS A 219 1.58 28.03 41.18
CA LYS A 219 0.95 29.00 40.27
C LYS A 219 0.99 28.53 38.83
N ALA A 220 2.14 28.03 38.37
CA ALA A 220 2.25 27.45 37.02
C ALA A 220 1.30 26.26 36.83
N LYS A 221 1.21 25.36 37.81
CA LYS A 221 0.27 24.23 37.76
C LYS A 221 -1.20 24.68 37.70
N LYS A 222 -1.60 25.62 38.56
CA LYS A 222 -2.97 26.20 38.56
C LYS A 222 -3.31 26.82 37.21
N PHE A 223 -2.37 27.56 36.62
CA PHE A 223 -2.54 28.16 35.30
C PHE A 223 -2.72 27.09 34.22
N LEU A 224 -1.89 26.05 34.22
CA LEU A 224 -1.98 24.93 33.27
C LEU A 224 -3.29 24.16 33.40
N ASP A 225 -3.73 23.83 34.62
CA ASP A 225 -4.98 23.12 34.88
C ASP A 225 -6.22 23.93 34.43
N ALA A 226 -6.23 25.25 34.69
CA ALA A 226 -7.28 26.15 34.20
C ALA A 226 -7.28 26.26 32.67
N THR A 227 -6.10 26.38 32.06
CA THR A 227 -5.94 26.46 30.60
C THR A 227 -6.38 25.17 29.91
N LYS A 228 -6.09 24.01 30.52
CA LYS A 228 -6.54 22.69 30.07
C LYS A 228 -8.08 22.61 30.01
N LYS A 229 -8.77 23.05 31.07
CA LYS A 229 -10.24 23.17 31.07
C LYS A 229 -10.73 24.13 29.98
N GLY A 230 -10.03 25.25 29.79
CA GLY A 230 -10.31 26.22 28.73
C GLY A 230 -10.28 25.59 27.34
N TRP A 231 -9.22 24.86 27.00
CA TRP A 231 -9.10 24.16 25.71
C TRP A 231 -10.16 23.07 25.52
N GLN A 232 -10.42 22.26 26.55
CA GLN A 232 -11.49 21.26 26.50
C GLN A 232 -12.86 21.90 26.23
N TYR A 233 -13.13 23.04 26.87
CA TYR A 233 -14.34 23.81 26.62
C TYR A 233 -14.39 24.36 25.18
N ALA A 234 -13.30 24.96 24.72
CA ALA A 234 -13.24 25.62 23.42
C ALA A 234 -13.45 24.64 22.26
N LEU A 235 -12.85 23.45 22.32
CA LEU A 235 -13.02 22.42 21.29
C LEU A 235 -14.42 21.79 21.30
N LYS A 236 -15.04 21.66 22.48
CA LYS A 236 -16.41 21.15 22.60
C LYS A 236 -17.48 22.17 22.16
N ASN A 237 -17.19 23.47 22.31
CA ASN A 237 -18.14 24.57 22.09
C ASN A 237 -17.60 25.57 21.04
N LYS A 238 -17.17 25.08 19.88
CA LYS A 238 -16.50 25.90 18.84
C LYS A 238 -17.33 27.10 18.40
N GLU A 239 -18.60 26.90 18.06
CA GLU A 239 -19.48 27.99 17.60
C GLU A 239 -19.61 29.11 18.63
N GLU A 240 -19.77 28.75 19.90
CA GLU A 240 -19.83 29.72 20.99
C GLU A 240 -18.51 30.48 21.14
N MET A 241 -17.38 29.78 21.05
CA MET A 241 -16.07 30.42 21.15
C MET A 241 -15.78 31.34 19.97
N VAL A 242 -16.17 30.96 18.75
CA VAL A 242 -16.11 31.82 17.57
C VAL A 242 -16.89 33.12 17.85
N ASP A 243 -18.08 33.00 18.43
CA ASP A 243 -18.92 34.13 18.79
C ASP A 243 -18.28 35.05 19.84
N ILE A 244 -17.65 34.47 20.87
CA ILE A 244 -16.93 35.21 21.91
C ILE A 244 -15.74 35.97 21.32
N ILE A 245 -14.91 35.28 20.52
CA ILE A 245 -13.72 35.87 19.89
C ILE A 245 -14.15 37.03 18.97
N TYR A 246 -15.16 36.80 18.11
CA TYR A 246 -15.66 37.79 17.17
C TYR A 246 -16.24 39.03 17.85
N LYS A 247 -16.97 38.87 18.96
CA LYS A 247 -17.64 39.99 19.65
C LYS A 247 -16.72 40.76 20.60
N LYS A 248 -15.78 40.09 21.28
CA LYS A 248 -15.02 40.68 22.39
C LYS A 248 -13.55 40.94 22.08
N TYR A 249 -12.95 40.24 21.11
CA TYR A 249 -11.50 40.26 20.90
C TYR A 249 -11.10 40.77 19.52
N SER A 250 -11.64 40.22 18.44
CA SER A 250 -11.22 40.60 17.08
C SER A 250 -12.30 40.34 16.03
N GLN A 251 -12.52 41.31 15.16
CA GLN A 251 -13.41 41.22 13.98
C GLN A 251 -12.64 41.16 12.66
N HIS A 252 -11.31 40.96 12.70
CA HIS A 252 -10.49 40.89 11.50
C HIS A 252 -10.84 39.70 10.60
N LYS A 253 -11.37 38.61 11.19
CA LYS A 253 -11.85 37.44 10.46
C LYS A 253 -13.37 37.34 10.50
N SER A 254 -13.94 36.80 9.43
CA SER A 254 -15.34 36.38 9.41
C SER A 254 -15.58 35.22 10.40
N LYS A 255 -16.83 35.03 10.84
CA LYS A 255 -17.17 33.91 11.72
C LYS A 255 -16.94 32.58 11.02
N GLU A 256 -17.18 32.52 9.72
CA GLU A 256 -16.92 31.34 8.88
C GLU A 256 -15.42 31.00 8.85
N ALA A 257 -14.55 32.01 8.73
CA ALA A 257 -13.10 31.83 8.78
C ALA A 257 -12.63 31.35 10.16
N LEU A 258 -13.18 31.91 11.25
CA LEU A 258 -12.88 31.46 12.62
C LEU A 258 -13.38 30.02 12.88
N LEU A 259 -14.51 29.63 12.30
CA LEU A 259 -15.01 28.25 12.40
C LEU A 259 -14.18 27.26 11.58
N PHE A 260 -13.71 27.68 10.40
CA PHE A 260 -12.72 26.92 9.63
C PHE A 260 -11.44 26.71 10.45
N GLU A 261 -10.91 27.80 11.02
CA GLU A 261 -9.73 27.77 11.88
C GLU A 261 -9.92 26.84 13.09
N ALA A 262 -11.10 26.84 13.71
CA ALA A 262 -11.42 25.94 14.83
C ALA A 262 -11.28 24.45 14.47
N ASN A 263 -11.69 24.07 13.26
CA ASN A 263 -11.60 22.70 12.79
C ASN A 263 -10.16 22.32 12.41
N GLU A 264 -9.38 23.24 11.84
CA GLU A 264 -7.97 22.99 11.56
C GLU A 264 -7.14 22.93 12.85
N VAL A 265 -7.38 23.81 13.82
CA VAL A 265 -6.71 23.83 15.13
C VAL A 265 -6.92 22.52 15.88
N GLU A 266 -8.13 21.94 15.85
CA GLU A 266 -8.38 20.62 16.45
C GLU A 266 -7.51 19.52 15.82
N LYS A 267 -7.33 19.54 14.50
CA LYS A 267 -6.43 18.60 13.80
C LYS A 267 -4.97 18.79 14.17
N LEU A 268 -4.55 20.01 14.48
CA LEU A 268 -3.18 20.33 14.93
C LEU A 268 -2.94 19.91 16.39
N ILE A 269 -3.97 20.00 17.24
CA ILE A 269 -3.91 19.60 18.65
C ILE A 269 -3.89 18.07 18.79
N MET A 270 -4.61 17.35 17.93
CA MET A 270 -4.74 15.89 17.98
C MET A 270 -5.23 15.37 19.35
N PRO A 271 -6.37 15.86 19.87
CA PRO A 271 -6.83 15.57 21.23
C PRO A 271 -7.22 14.10 21.47
N GLU A 272 -7.43 13.33 20.39
CA GLU A 272 -7.68 11.88 20.47
C GLU A 272 -6.40 11.07 20.76
N ILE A 273 -5.23 11.64 20.51
CA ILE A 273 -3.91 10.96 20.62
C ILE A 273 -3.13 11.49 21.82
N TYR A 274 -3.10 12.81 22.00
CA TYR A 274 -2.29 13.47 23.03
C TYR A 274 -3.14 14.11 24.11
N LYS A 275 -2.66 14.07 25.36
CA LYS A 275 -3.33 14.80 26.44
C LYS A 275 -3.16 16.29 26.21
N MET A 276 -4.20 17.04 26.60
CA MET A 276 -4.20 18.48 26.38
C MET A 276 -3.08 19.19 27.15
N GLY A 277 -2.20 19.88 26.43
CA GLY A 277 -1.04 20.60 26.97
C GLY A 277 0.20 19.72 27.21
N GLU A 278 0.12 18.41 26.96
CA GLU A 278 1.21 17.45 27.21
C GLU A 278 2.45 17.75 26.36
N ILE A 279 3.62 17.72 26.99
CA ILE A 279 4.91 17.79 26.29
C ILE A 279 5.37 16.37 26.02
N ASP A 280 5.23 15.90 24.78
CA ASP A 280 5.78 14.62 24.36
C ASP A 280 7.31 14.73 24.22
N LYS A 281 8.04 14.08 25.14
CA LYS A 281 9.51 14.13 25.16
C LYS A 281 10.15 13.58 23.88
N THR A 282 9.55 12.58 23.25
CA THR A 282 10.08 11.95 22.03
C THR A 282 9.92 12.87 20.83
N LEU A 283 8.75 13.49 20.70
CA LEU A 283 8.45 14.47 19.68
C LEU A 283 9.33 15.71 19.86
N LEU A 284 9.44 16.23 21.09
CA LEU A 284 10.30 17.37 21.40
C LEU A 284 11.77 17.09 21.05
N LYS A 285 12.30 15.91 21.43
CA LYS A 285 13.66 15.45 21.06
C LYS A 285 13.91 15.50 19.55
N LYS A 286 12.97 14.96 18.78
CA LYS A 286 13.07 14.94 17.30
C LYS A 286 13.07 16.35 16.72
N ASN A 287 12.22 17.23 17.23
CA ASN A 287 12.12 18.62 16.74
C ASN A 287 13.39 19.43 17.08
N ILE A 288 13.88 19.33 18.32
CA ILE A 288 15.08 20.05 18.78
C ILE A 288 16.32 19.68 17.96
N PHE A 289 16.47 18.41 17.55
CA PHE A 289 17.59 17.96 16.72
C PHE A 289 17.72 18.74 15.39
N TYR A 290 16.61 19.15 14.79
CA TYR A 290 16.61 19.90 13.52
C TYR A 290 16.95 21.38 13.70
N PHE A 291 16.61 21.97 14.85
CA PHE A 291 16.92 23.37 15.16
C PHE A 291 18.36 23.57 15.64
N ILE A 292 18.94 22.62 16.39
CA ILE A 292 20.33 22.74 16.89
C ILE A 292 21.35 22.55 15.76
N ASN A 293 21.12 21.63 14.82
CA ASN A 293 22.08 21.32 13.75
C ASN A 293 22.10 22.33 12.59
N SER A 294 21.20 23.32 12.56
CA SER A 294 21.22 24.37 11.53
C SER A 294 22.18 25.51 11.86
N GLU A 295 22.61 25.64 13.12
CA GLU A 295 23.68 26.56 13.51
C GLU A 295 24.91 25.77 13.97
N ASN A 296 26.08 26.37 13.73
CA ASN A 296 27.41 25.86 14.05
C ASN A 296 27.69 25.80 15.58
N SER A 297 26.70 25.41 16.39
CA SER A 297 26.75 25.46 17.84
C SER A 297 26.91 24.05 18.43
N SER A 298 28.05 23.84 19.10
CA SER A 298 28.39 22.64 19.88
C SER A 298 27.64 22.55 21.22
N LYS A 299 26.45 23.15 21.33
CA LYS A 299 25.70 23.25 22.60
C LYS A 299 24.86 21.98 22.83
N LYS A 300 25.25 21.17 23.81
CA LYS A 300 24.39 20.09 24.35
C LYS A 300 23.27 20.70 25.19
N ILE A 301 22.03 20.59 24.73
CA ILE A 301 20.84 20.98 25.51
C ILE A 301 20.41 19.81 26.40
N ASP A 302 20.32 20.05 27.71
CA ASP A 302 19.76 19.10 28.68
C ASP A 302 18.23 19.22 28.72
N LEU A 303 17.55 18.22 28.18
CA LEU A 303 16.09 18.23 27.97
C LEU A 303 15.31 18.13 29.28
N ASP A 304 15.88 17.49 30.30
CA ASP A 304 15.20 17.33 31.59
C ASP A 304 15.23 18.64 32.40
N LYS A 305 16.13 19.58 32.07
CA LYS A 305 16.12 20.95 32.60
C LYS A 305 15.22 21.90 31.81
N LEU A 306 14.79 21.49 30.62
CA LEU A 306 14.00 22.32 29.70
C LEU A 306 12.50 22.19 29.92
N ILE A 307 12.05 21.04 30.43
CA ILE A 307 10.64 20.73 30.61
C ILE A 307 10.25 21.01 32.06
N PHE A 308 9.11 21.65 32.25
CA PHE A 308 8.51 21.74 33.58
C PHE A 308 7.98 20.37 34.00
N GLU A 309 8.68 19.69 34.90
CA GLU A 309 8.19 18.51 35.61
C GLU A 309 8.08 18.84 37.10
N LEU A 310 6.91 18.60 37.68
CA LEU A 310 6.77 18.57 39.14
C LEU A 310 7.51 17.32 39.65
N ASN A 311 8.80 17.47 39.92
CA ASN A 311 9.60 16.47 40.62
C ASN A 311 9.14 16.40 42.09
N VAL A 312 8.02 15.72 42.32
CA VAL A 312 7.80 15.04 43.59
C VAL A 312 8.60 13.75 43.49
N SER A 313 9.82 13.77 44.04
CA SER A 313 10.76 12.66 44.05
C SER A 313 10.06 11.32 44.37
N THR A 314 10.04 10.42 43.40
CA THR A 314 9.31 9.13 43.42
C THR A 314 10.05 8.00 44.12
N ASN A 315 10.81 8.29 45.18
CA ASN A 315 11.39 7.25 46.02
C ASN A 315 10.81 7.41 47.43
N GLU A 316 10.02 6.40 47.84
CA GLU A 316 9.26 6.32 49.10
C GLU A 316 7.98 7.18 49.14
N ILE A 317 6.99 6.83 48.31
CA ILE A 317 5.62 7.05 48.76
C ILE A 317 5.26 5.90 49.69
N ASP A 318 5.35 6.18 50.99
CA ASP A 318 4.72 5.38 52.02
C ASP A 318 3.22 5.27 51.70
N THR A 319 2.75 4.05 51.42
CA THR A 319 1.33 3.70 51.24
C THR A 319 0.46 4.13 52.44
N SER A 320 1.08 4.56 53.54
CA SER A 320 0.40 5.10 54.71
C SER A 320 -0.40 6.40 54.47
N ILE A 321 -0.13 7.14 53.38
CA ILE A 321 -0.68 8.49 53.12
C ILE A 321 -1.98 8.48 52.27
N PHE A 322 -2.29 7.40 51.55
CA PHE A 322 -3.42 7.38 50.59
C PHE A 322 -4.77 6.91 51.17
N PHE A 323 -4.75 6.04 52.18
CA PHE A 323 -5.96 5.46 52.74
C PHE A 323 -6.41 6.21 53.99
N THR A 324 -7.70 6.50 54.07
CA THR A 324 -8.31 7.03 55.29
C THR A 324 -8.18 6.00 56.41
N PRO A 325 -8.19 6.42 57.70
CA PRO A 325 -8.13 5.49 58.83
C PRO A 325 -9.22 4.40 58.79
N GLN A 326 -10.40 4.73 58.26
CA GLN A 326 -11.52 3.80 58.11
C GLN A 326 -11.27 2.75 57.01
N GLU A 327 -10.57 3.11 55.94
CA GLU A 327 -10.19 2.22 54.85
C GLU A 327 -9.06 1.27 55.26
N LYS A 328 -8.09 1.76 56.04
CA LYS A 328 -7.04 0.91 56.65
C LYS A 328 -7.65 -0.15 57.57
N ALA A 329 -8.53 0.25 58.48
CA ALA A 329 -9.21 -0.68 59.38
C ALA A 329 -10.02 -1.73 58.60
N TYR A 330 -10.68 -1.32 57.50
CA TYR A 330 -11.41 -2.24 56.62
C TYR A 330 -10.48 -3.25 55.93
N ALA A 331 -9.33 -2.81 55.42
CA ALA A 331 -8.35 -3.68 54.77
C ALA A 331 -7.76 -4.70 55.76
N GLU A 332 -7.45 -4.27 57.00
CA GLU A 332 -6.96 -5.12 58.09
C GLU A 332 -7.99 -6.15 58.55
N GLU A 333 -9.28 -5.83 58.50
CA GLU A 333 -10.38 -6.74 58.85
C GLU A 333 -10.66 -7.76 57.73
N LYS A 334 -10.78 -7.30 56.48
CA LYS A 334 -11.19 -8.13 55.33
C LYS A 334 -10.13 -9.17 54.98
N LYS A 335 -8.84 -8.79 54.95
CA LYS A 335 -7.62 -9.60 54.66
C LYS A 335 -7.55 -10.37 53.33
N VAL A 336 -8.67 -10.89 52.83
CA VAL A 336 -8.77 -11.70 51.62
C VAL A 336 -9.88 -11.17 50.73
N ILE A 337 -9.56 -10.96 49.45
CA ILE A 337 -10.49 -10.59 48.39
C ILE A 337 -10.67 -11.80 47.49
N THR A 338 -11.90 -12.25 47.28
CA THR A 338 -12.20 -13.32 46.33
C THR A 338 -12.41 -12.77 44.91
N MET A 339 -11.74 -13.34 43.93
CA MET A 339 -11.72 -12.86 42.55
C MET A 339 -12.21 -13.92 41.57
N CYS A 340 -13.05 -13.52 40.63
CA CYS A 340 -13.43 -14.29 39.44
C CYS A 340 -12.79 -13.63 38.20
N ILE A 341 -12.40 -14.44 37.21
CA ILE A 341 -11.78 -14.00 35.94
C ILE A 341 -12.55 -14.54 34.73
N ASP A 342 -12.27 -14.08 33.52
CA ASP A 342 -12.56 -14.83 32.29
C ASP A 342 -11.49 -15.93 32.10
N PRO A 343 -11.85 -17.23 32.12
CA PRO A 343 -10.86 -18.31 32.06
C PRO A 343 -10.27 -18.56 30.67
N ASP A 344 -10.77 -17.94 29.59
CA ASP A 344 -10.32 -18.15 28.21
C ASP A 344 -10.27 -16.86 27.38
N TRP A 345 -9.52 -15.86 27.84
CA TRP A 345 -9.50 -14.52 27.24
C TRP A 345 -8.08 -13.96 27.07
N MET A 346 -7.21 -14.74 26.45
CA MET A 346 -5.85 -14.28 26.10
C MET A 346 -5.87 -13.08 25.14
N PRO A 347 -4.92 -12.14 25.26
CA PRO A 347 -3.80 -12.11 26.22
C PRO A 347 -4.13 -11.45 27.57
N TYR A 348 -5.40 -11.12 27.85
CA TYR A 348 -5.80 -10.48 29.10
C TYR A 348 -5.67 -11.41 30.29
N GLU A 349 -6.40 -12.52 30.25
CA GLU A 349 -6.41 -13.50 31.32
C GLU A 349 -6.84 -14.87 30.82
N LYS A 350 -6.26 -15.90 31.43
CA LYS A 350 -6.62 -17.29 31.21
C LYS A 350 -6.40 -18.07 32.49
N LEU A 351 -7.22 -19.10 32.70
CA LEU A 351 -6.98 -20.12 33.71
C LEU A 351 -6.24 -21.31 33.09
N GLU A 352 -4.98 -21.49 33.42
CA GLU A 352 -4.16 -22.60 32.91
C GLU A 352 -3.57 -23.40 34.08
N ASN A 353 -3.85 -24.70 34.14
CA ASN A 353 -3.43 -25.59 35.23
C ASN A 353 -3.80 -25.10 36.66
N GLY A 354 -4.87 -24.30 36.78
CA GLY A 354 -5.31 -23.72 38.05
C GLY A 354 -4.64 -22.39 38.40
N GLU A 355 -3.71 -21.91 37.58
CA GLU A 355 -3.06 -20.62 37.73
C GLU A 355 -3.69 -19.55 36.83
N HIS A 356 -3.76 -18.31 37.35
CA HIS A 356 -4.18 -17.15 36.59
C HIS A 356 -2.97 -16.59 35.85
N ILE A 357 -3.01 -16.64 34.52
CA ILE A 357 -1.96 -16.13 33.63
C ILE A 357 -2.53 -15.03 32.71
N GLY A 358 -1.66 -14.20 32.14
CA GLY A 358 -2.02 -13.11 31.23
C GLY A 358 -1.71 -11.72 31.81
N MET A 359 -2.02 -10.69 31.05
CA MET A 359 -1.82 -9.28 31.43
C MET A 359 -2.45 -8.94 32.79
N THR A 360 -3.68 -9.36 33.02
CA THR A 360 -4.40 -9.09 34.27
C THR A 360 -3.78 -9.77 35.47
N SER A 361 -3.14 -10.94 35.29
CA SER A 361 -2.41 -11.59 36.39
C SER A 361 -1.25 -10.72 36.90
N ASP A 362 -0.57 -10.00 36.00
CA ASP A 362 0.50 -9.06 36.36
C ASP A 362 -0.07 -7.83 37.08
N TYR A 363 -1.19 -7.27 36.60
CA TYR A 363 -1.87 -6.17 37.28
C TYR A 363 -2.39 -6.56 38.67
N MET A 364 -2.99 -7.74 38.82
CA MET A 364 -3.53 -8.20 40.10
C MET A 364 -2.43 -8.42 41.13
N ARG A 365 -1.24 -8.89 40.73
CA ARG A 365 -0.07 -8.95 41.63
C ARG A 365 0.38 -7.57 42.10
N LEU A 366 0.40 -6.60 41.20
CA LEU A 366 0.74 -5.21 41.54
C LEU A 366 -0.31 -4.61 42.50
N ILE A 367 -1.59 -4.84 42.24
CA ILE A 367 -2.70 -4.39 43.09
C ILE A 367 -2.62 -5.05 44.47
N GLU A 368 -2.43 -6.37 44.53
CA GLU A 368 -2.24 -7.13 45.78
C GLU A 368 -1.09 -6.56 46.62
N SER A 369 0.05 -6.23 46.00
CA SER A 369 1.20 -5.63 46.69
C SER A 369 0.92 -4.23 47.25
N LYS A 370 0.09 -3.42 46.57
CA LYS A 370 -0.21 -2.03 46.95
C LYS A 370 -1.34 -1.92 47.96
N ILE A 371 -2.33 -2.81 47.88
CA ILE A 371 -3.50 -2.80 48.76
C ILE A 371 -3.26 -3.55 50.08
N GLY A 372 -2.25 -4.44 50.12
CA GLY A 372 -1.87 -5.18 51.32
C GLY A 372 -2.87 -6.27 51.74
N MET A 373 -3.77 -6.68 50.84
CA MET A 373 -4.74 -7.77 51.05
C MET A 373 -4.51 -8.88 50.03
N SER A 374 -4.66 -10.15 50.44
CA SER A 374 -4.45 -11.27 49.54
C SER A 374 -5.63 -11.44 48.57
N ILE A 375 -5.35 -11.64 47.27
CA ILE A 375 -6.35 -11.85 46.24
C ILE A 375 -6.43 -13.34 45.89
N LYS A 376 -7.55 -13.99 46.22
CA LYS A 376 -7.75 -15.42 45.98
C LYS A 376 -8.67 -15.66 44.78
N LEU A 377 -8.16 -16.37 43.79
CA LEU A 377 -8.92 -16.78 42.62
C LEU A 377 -9.96 -17.86 42.95
N ILE A 378 -11.18 -17.68 42.47
CA ILE A 378 -12.23 -18.70 42.43
C ILE A 378 -12.33 -19.22 40.99
N PRO A 379 -11.97 -20.49 40.74
CA PRO A 379 -11.91 -21.03 39.39
C PRO A 379 -13.30 -21.16 38.77
N THR A 380 -13.42 -20.73 37.52
CA THR A 380 -14.63 -20.85 36.69
C THR A 380 -14.26 -21.46 35.35
N LYS A 381 -15.24 -22.07 34.67
CA LYS A 381 -15.07 -22.75 33.38
C LYS A 381 -15.32 -21.83 32.18
N THR A 382 -16.15 -20.80 32.36
CA THR A 382 -16.52 -19.84 31.31
C THR A 382 -16.77 -18.46 31.93
N TRP A 383 -16.66 -17.41 31.12
CA TRP A 383 -17.07 -16.07 31.52
C TRP A 383 -18.51 -15.99 32.06
N THR A 384 -19.43 -16.73 31.43
CA THR A 384 -20.83 -16.80 31.87
C THR A 384 -20.95 -17.30 33.32
N GLN A 385 -20.12 -18.29 33.70
CA GLN A 385 -20.07 -18.78 35.08
C GLN A 385 -19.50 -17.74 36.04
N SER A 386 -18.47 -16.98 35.63
CA SER A 386 -17.92 -15.87 36.44
C SER A 386 -18.96 -14.79 36.73
N ILE A 387 -19.75 -14.42 35.72
CA ILE A 387 -20.87 -13.49 35.90
C ILE A 387 -21.92 -14.05 36.87
N GLU A 388 -22.26 -15.33 36.77
CA GLU A 388 -23.22 -15.96 37.67
C GLU A 388 -22.70 -16.01 39.11
N TYR A 389 -21.41 -16.30 39.30
CA TYR A 389 -20.77 -16.29 40.62
C TYR A 389 -20.73 -14.89 41.22
N ALA A 390 -20.50 -13.84 40.42
CA ALA A 390 -20.59 -12.46 40.87
C ALA A 390 -22.01 -12.08 41.32
N LYS A 391 -23.05 -12.49 40.57
CA LYS A 391 -24.46 -12.29 40.97
C LYS A 391 -24.82 -13.01 42.26
N GLN A 392 -24.32 -14.25 42.42
CA GLN A 392 -24.46 -15.06 43.63
C GLN A 392 -23.55 -14.60 44.78
N ARG A 393 -22.78 -13.51 44.59
CA ARG A 393 -21.86 -12.95 45.58
C ARG A 393 -20.76 -13.91 46.04
N ARG A 394 -20.43 -14.92 45.23
CA ARG A 394 -19.35 -15.88 45.49
C ARG A 394 -17.97 -15.25 45.32
N CYS A 395 -17.87 -14.25 44.44
CA CYS A 395 -16.67 -13.44 44.22
C CYS A 395 -16.92 -12.01 44.71
N ASP A 396 -15.93 -11.42 45.39
CA ASP A 396 -15.94 -10.01 45.80
C ASP A 396 -15.67 -9.09 44.60
N ILE A 397 -14.78 -9.52 43.69
CA ILE A 397 -14.40 -8.78 42.49
C ILE A 397 -14.41 -9.64 41.22
N LEU A 398 -14.68 -8.99 40.08
CA LEU A 398 -14.30 -9.42 38.74
C LEU A 398 -13.04 -8.65 38.35
N SER A 399 -11.98 -9.37 38.00
CA SER A 399 -10.68 -8.79 37.63
C SER A 399 -10.80 -7.76 36.51
N LEU A 400 -11.47 -8.13 35.41
CA LEU A 400 -11.78 -7.26 34.28
C LEU A 400 -13.28 -7.26 33.99
N ALA A 401 -13.91 -6.10 34.13
CA ALA A 401 -15.29 -5.91 33.73
C ALA A 401 -15.55 -4.47 33.29
N MET A 402 -16.25 -4.33 32.16
CA MET A 402 -16.82 -3.06 31.73
C MET A 402 -18.20 -2.84 32.35
N LYS A 403 -18.48 -1.58 32.71
CA LYS A 403 -19.76 -1.10 33.22
C LYS A 403 -20.87 -1.26 32.17
N THR A 404 -21.99 -1.88 32.56
CA THR A 404 -23.24 -1.89 31.77
C THR A 404 -24.45 -1.72 32.67
N LYS A 405 -25.58 -1.27 32.11
CA LYS A 405 -26.84 -1.07 32.85
C LYS A 405 -27.29 -2.35 33.55
N SER A 406 -27.10 -3.52 32.92
CA SER A 406 -27.42 -4.80 33.57
C SER A 406 -26.52 -5.11 34.76
N ARG A 407 -25.23 -4.75 34.70
CA ARG A 407 -24.23 -5.12 35.72
C ARG A 407 -24.23 -4.20 36.93
N GLU A 408 -24.57 -2.91 36.75
CA GLU A 408 -24.71 -1.94 37.85
C GLU A 408 -25.71 -2.36 38.94
N LYS A 409 -26.63 -3.29 38.62
CA LYS A 409 -27.58 -3.85 39.60
C LYS A 409 -26.90 -4.66 40.72
N TYR A 410 -25.70 -5.19 40.49
CA TYR A 410 -24.99 -6.04 41.46
C TYR A 410 -23.49 -5.73 41.60
N LEU A 411 -22.92 -4.86 40.75
CA LEU A 411 -21.52 -4.42 40.80
C LEU A 411 -21.40 -2.89 40.71
N ASN A 412 -20.40 -2.35 41.40
CA ASN A 412 -19.80 -1.05 41.12
C ASN A 412 -18.49 -1.26 40.35
N PHE A 413 -17.96 -0.23 39.72
CA PHE A 413 -16.79 -0.33 38.83
C PHE A 413 -15.77 0.71 39.22
N THR A 414 -14.50 0.30 39.20
CA THR A 414 -13.39 1.24 39.30
C THR A 414 -13.24 2.07 38.03
N GLU A 415 -12.39 3.09 38.07
CA GLU A 415 -11.85 3.68 36.85
C GLU A 415 -11.15 2.61 36.00
N PRO A 416 -11.27 2.69 34.65
CA PRO A 416 -10.69 1.69 33.76
C PRO A 416 -9.16 1.80 33.78
N TYR A 417 -8.49 0.66 33.98
CA TYR A 417 -7.03 0.59 33.97
C TYR A 417 -6.49 -0.08 32.69
N LEU A 418 -7.37 -0.61 31.85
CA LEU A 418 -7.07 -1.11 30.51
C LEU A 418 -8.08 -0.59 29.50
N THR A 419 -7.58 -0.04 28.39
CA THR A 419 -8.43 0.47 27.31
C THR A 419 -7.95 -0.03 25.95
N PHE A 420 -8.86 -0.64 25.17
CA PHE A 420 -8.54 -1.22 23.86
C PHE A 420 -9.60 -0.88 22.81
N PRO A 421 -9.25 -0.77 21.53
CA PRO A 421 -10.20 -0.45 20.49
C PRO A 421 -10.99 -1.72 20.13
N LEU A 422 -12.26 -1.53 19.81
CA LEU A 422 -13.09 -2.61 19.29
C LEU A 422 -12.86 -2.73 17.77
N VAL A 423 -12.66 -3.94 17.28
CA VAL A 423 -12.35 -4.21 15.86
C VAL A 423 -13.21 -5.34 15.30
N VAL A 424 -13.25 -5.42 13.97
CA VAL A 424 -13.87 -6.52 13.22
C VAL A 424 -12.80 -7.32 12.50
N ALA A 425 -12.71 -8.61 12.81
CA ALA A 425 -11.91 -9.58 12.06
C ALA A 425 -12.74 -10.20 10.94
N THR A 426 -12.18 -10.30 9.73
CA THR A 426 -12.81 -10.93 8.56
C THR A 426 -11.79 -11.81 7.82
N ARG A 427 -12.24 -12.52 6.78
CA ARG A 427 -11.34 -13.24 5.87
C ARG A 427 -10.51 -12.29 5.01
N ASN A 428 -9.37 -12.77 4.53
CA ASN A 428 -8.43 -11.95 3.74
C ASN A 428 -8.97 -11.44 2.40
N ASP A 429 -10.00 -12.09 1.85
CA ASP A 429 -10.67 -11.73 0.59
C ASP A 429 -11.63 -10.53 0.73
N GLN A 430 -11.97 -10.10 1.94
CA GLN A 430 -12.90 -8.99 2.17
C GLN A 430 -12.23 -7.61 2.08
N PHE A 431 -12.96 -6.59 1.64
CA PHE A 431 -12.45 -5.21 1.61
C PHE A 431 -12.31 -4.62 3.02
N PHE A 432 -11.45 -3.62 3.16
CA PHE A 432 -11.40 -2.80 4.37
C PHE A 432 -12.76 -2.09 4.56
N ILE A 433 -13.16 -1.96 5.82
CA ILE A 433 -14.45 -1.45 6.26
C ILE A 433 -14.19 -0.10 6.96
N PRO A 434 -14.39 1.03 6.25
CA PRO A 434 -14.18 2.36 6.83
C PRO A 434 -15.20 2.69 7.92
N ASN A 435 -16.43 2.18 7.76
CA ASN A 435 -17.52 2.39 8.68
C ASN A 435 -18.19 1.05 9.00
N VAL A 436 -17.99 0.56 10.21
CA VAL A 436 -18.50 -0.74 10.62
C VAL A 436 -20.03 -0.79 10.64
N LYS A 437 -20.72 0.36 10.79
CA LYS A 437 -22.18 0.46 10.77
C LYS A 437 -22.80 -0.13 9.49
N ASP A 438 -22.16 0.10 8.35
CA ASP A 438 -22.65 -0.34 7.04
C ASP A 438 -22.65 -1.87 6.91
N VAL A 439 -21.75 -2.52 7.66
CA VAL A 439 -21.59 -3.97 7.70
C VAL A 439 -22.56 -4.60 8.69
N ILE A 440 -22.69 -4.07 9.92
CA ILE A 440 -23.62 -4.65 10.92
C ILE A 440 -25.09 -4.60 10.44
N ALA A 441 -25.42 -3.63 9.59
CA ALA A 441 -26.76 -3.51 9.01
C ALA A 441 -27.09 -4.60 7.96
N LYS A 442 -26.07 -5.20 7.32
CA LYS A 442 -26.24 -6.10 6.17
C LYS A 442 -25.80 -7.53 6.46
N GLU A 443 -24.76 -7.68 7.26
CA GLU A 443 -24.02 -8.92 7.41
C GLU A 443 -24.15 -9.52 8.82
N THR A 444 -23.87 -10.82 8.92
CA THR A 444 -23.89 -11.53 10.21
C THR A 444 -22.53 -11.45 10.88
N LEU A 445 -22.47 -10.90 12.09
CA LEU A 445 -21.24 -10.79 12.88
C LEU A 445 -21.31 -11.67 14.12
N ALA A 446 -20.25 -12.42 14.40
CA ALA A 446 -20.10 -13.19 15.62
C ALA A 446 -19.60 -12.31 16.77
N ILE A 447 -20.15 -12.50 17.97
CA ILE A 447 -19.76 -11.79 19.19
C ILE A 447 -19.91 -12.71 20.40
N VAL A 448 -19.03 -12.59 21.40
CA VAL A 448 -19.07 -13.47 22.59
C VAL A 448 -20.26 -13.12 23.49
N ARG A 449 -21.01 -14.12 23.94
CA ARG A 449 -22.16 -13.93 24.84
C ARG A 449 -21.75 -13.35 26.19
N ASN A 450 -22.64 -12.58 26.82
CA ASN A 450 -22.45 -11.95 28.13
C ASN A 450 -21.25 -10.98 28.25
N TYR A 451 -20.56 -10.66 27.16
CA TYR A 451 -19.63 -9.54 27.08
C TYR A 451 -20.39 -8.21 27.07
N ALA A 452 -19.76 -7.15 27.57
CA ALA A 452 -20.42 -5.85 27.69
C ALA A 452 -20.85 -5.29 26.33
N PHE A 453 -20.02 -5.44 25.30
CA PHE A 453 -20.36 -4.97 23.96
C PHE A 453 -21.51 -5.74 23.31
N THR A 454 -21.82 -6.95 23.76
CA THR A 454 -22.99 -7.69 23.28
C THR A 454 -24.28 -6.99 23.70
N GLU A 455 -24.34 -6.49 24.94
CA GLU A 455 -25.46 -5.67 25.43
C GLU A 455 -25.52 -4.31 24.70
N ILE A 456 -24.37 -3.62 24.61
CA ILE A 456 -24.28 -2.28 24.00
C ILE A 456 -24.63 -2.31 22.51
N LEU A 457 -24.07 -3.25 21.75
CA LEU A 457 -24.31 -3.36 20.31
C LEU A 457 -25.74 -3.82 20.01
N LYS A 458 -26.32 -4.73 20.80
CA LYS A 458 -27.73 -5.10 20.64
C LYS A 458 -28.69 -3.95 20.96
N GLN A 459 -28.34 -3.11 21.93
CA GLN A 459 -29.15 -1.93 22.24
C GLN A 459 -29.04 -0.86 21.14
N LYS A 460 -27.83 -0.65 20.61
CA LYS A 460 -27.57 0.32 19.55
C LYS A 460 -28.07 -0.14 18.19
N TYR A 461 -28.10 -1.45 17.98
CA TYR A 461 -28.44 -2.10 16.72
C TYR A 461 -29.40 -3.30 16.97
N PRO A 462 -30.72 -3.04 17.14
CA PRO A 462 -31.70 -4.06 17.57
C PRO A 462 -32.13 -5.03 16.47
N ASP A 463 -32.11 -4.61 15.20
CA ASP A 463 -32.60 -5.37 14.03
C ASP A 463 -31.52 -6.25 13.38
N ASN A 464 -30.47 -6.56 14.12
CA ASN A 464 -29.17 -6.92 13.56
C ASN A 464 -28.84 -8.40 13.71
N ARG A 465 -28.07 -8.92 12.73
CA ARG A 465 -27.63 -10.32 12.66
C ARG A 465 -26.39 -10.57 13.55
N LEU A 466 -26.50 -10.28 14.84
CA LEU A 466 -25.43 -10.59 15.81
C LEU A 466 -25.56 -12.03 16.31
N LEU A 467 -24.60 -12.89 15.94
CA LEU A 467 -24.54 -14.27 16.38
C LEU A 467 -23.73 -14.41 17.67
N GLU A 468 -24.37 -14.83 18.75
CA GLU A 468 -23.71 -15.04 20.03
C GLU A 468 -22.94 -16.37 20.10
N VAL A 469 -21.62 -16.28 20.27
CA VAL A 469 -20.71 -17.44 20.47
C VAL A 469 -20.30 -17.58 21.94
N SER A 470 -19.70 -18.70 22.30
CA SER A 470 -19.25 -19.01 23.66
C SER A 470 -17.83 -18.55 23.96
N SER A 471 -16.97 -18.41 22.94
CA SER A 471 -15.60 -17.90 23.07
C SER A 471 -15.13 -17.17 21.82
N VAL A 472 -14.03 -16.43 21.96
CA VAL A 472 -13.38 -15.70 20.86
C VAL A 472 -12.95 -16.67 19.76
N ARG A 473 -12.32 -17.79 20.14
CA ARG A 473 -11.84 -18.81 19.20
C ARG A 473 -12.96 -19.46 18.42
N GLU A 474 -14.11 -19.71 19.05
CA GLU A 474 -15.31 -20.18 18.33
C GLU A 474 -15.74 -19.16 17.28
N GLY A 475 -15.81 -17.87 17.65
CA GLY A 475 -16.18 -16.78 16.74
C GLY A 475 -15.25 -16.68 15.52
N LEU A 476 -13.94 -16.63 15.75
CA LEU A 476 -12.93 -16.56 14.67
C LEU A 476 -12.95 -17.81 13.78
N LYS A 477 -13.17 -19.00 14.35
CA LYS A 477 -13.33 -20.24 13.58
C LYS A 477 -14.53 -20.16 12.62
N LEU A 478 -15.65 -19.58 13.05
CA LEU A 478 -16.81 -19.40 12.16
C LEU A 478 -16.53 -18.43 11.01
N VAL A 479 -15.69 -17.40 11.24
CA VAL A 479 -15.25 -16.46 10.19
C VAL A 479 -14.36 -17.15 9.17
N SER A 480 -13.34 -17.90 9.62
CA SER A 480 -12.45 -18.67 8.74
C SER A 480 -13.24 -19.67 7.89
N GLN A 481 -14.25 -20.32 8.46
CA GLN A 481 -15.15 -21.24 7.74
C GLN A 481 -16.18 -20.54 6.82
N GLY A 482 -16.23 -19.21 6.82
CA GLY A 482 -17.19 -18.44 6.02
C GLY A 482 -18.65 -18.55 6.46
N LYS A 483 -18.92 -19.03 7.68
CA LYS A 483 -20.28 -19.14 8.25
C LYS A 483 -20.84 -17.80 8.75
N VAL A 484 -19.96 -16.88 9.08
CA VAL A 484 -20.27 -15.48 9.44
C VAL A 484 -19.34 -14.55 8.67
N PHE A 485 -19.75 -13.30 8.48
CA PHE A 485 -18.97 -12.31 7.76
C PHE A 485 -17.72 -11.88 8.54
N GLY A 486 -17.89 -11.65 9.84
CA GLY A 486 -16.80 -11.20 10.70
C GLY A 486 -17.04 -11.48 12.18
N PHE A 487 -15.99 -11.33 12.97
CA PHE A 487 -16.02 -11.47 14.42
C PHE A 487 -15.68 -10.12 15.07
N VAL A 488 -16.47 -9.73 16.07
CA VAL A 488 -16.30 -8.49 16.83
C VAL A 488 -15.59 -8.80 18.14
N GLY A 489 -14.43 -8.18 18.35
CA GLY A 489 -13.62 -8.36 19.56
C GLY A 489 -12.60 -7.23 19.71
N THR A 490 -11.84 -7.21 20.80
CA THR A 490 -10.78 -6.20 20.95
C THR A 490 -9.60 -6.51 20.08
N LEU A 491 -8.91 -5.42 19.74
CA LEU A 491 -7.69 -5.49 18.98
C LEU A 491 -6.65 -6.46 19.57
N ALA A 492 -6.42 -6.42 20.89
CA ALA A 492 -5.38 -7.24 21.52
C ALA A 492 -5.71 -8.74 21.41
N THR A 493 -6.95 -9.13 21.71
CA THR A 493 -7.38 -10.53 21.63
C THR A 493 -7.46 -11.03 20.19
N VAL A 494 -8.02 -10.22 19.28
CA VAL A 494 -8.07 -10.56 17.85
C VAL A 494 -6.65 -10.67 17.29
N GLY A 495 -5.78 -9.70 17.58
CA GLY A 495 -4.39 -9.73 17.16
C GLY A 495 -3.63 -10.97 17.66
N TYR A 496 -3.80 -11.31 18.94
CA TYR A 496 -3.19 -12.50 19.54
C TYR A 496 -3.65 -13.80 18.87
N GLU A 497 -4.95 -13.98 18.64
CA GLU A 497 -5.48 -15.20 18.00
C GLU A 497 -5.07 -15.28 16.51
N LEU A 498 -5.06 -14.15 15.80
CA LEU A 498 -4.60 -14.09 14.41
C LEU A 498 -3.14 -14.48 14.28
N GLN A 499 -2.29 -14.03 15.21
CA GLN A 499 -0.86 -14.35 15.22
C GLN A 499 -0.58 -15.82 15.59
N ASN A 500 -1.34 -16.42 16.49
CA ASN A 500 -1.03 -17.77 16.97
C ASN A 500 -1.73 -18.87 16.16
N TYR A 501 -2.90 -18.60 15.58
CA TYR A 501 -3.76 -19.64 15.00
C TYR A 501 -4.27 -19.37 13.58
N TYR A 502 -4.31 -18.10 13.13
CA TYR A 502 -4.94 -17.73 11.86
C TYR A 502 -4.05 -16.88 10.93
N ILE A 503 -2.73 -17.05 11.01
CA ILE A 503 -1.77 -16.31 10.18
C ILE A 503 -2.10 -16.53 8.70
N GLY A 504 -2.33 -15.44 7.96
CA GLY A 504 -2.57 -15.51 6.53
C GLY A 504 -3.97 -16.01 6.12
N GLU A 505 -4.86 -16.29 7.07
CA GLU A 505 -6.26 -16.65 6.81
C GLU A 505 -7.22 -15.48 7.09
N LEU A 506 -7.05 -14.84 8.25
CA LEU A 506 -7.92 -13.78 8.75
C LEU A 506 -7.14 -12.46 8.89
N LYS A 507 -7.87 -11.34 8.81
CA LYS A 507 -7.34 -9.99 9.04
C LYS A 507 -8.32 -9.13 9.83
N ILE A 508 -7.78 -8.09 10.45
CA ILE A 508 -8.58 -6.98 10.96
C ILE A 508 -9.00 -6.12 9.78
N ALA A 509 -10.31 -5.97 9.55
CA ALA A 509 -10.85 -5.25 8.41
C ALA A 509 -11.52 -3.93 8.76
N GLY A 510 -11.78 -3.65 10.04
CA GLY A 510 -12.39 -2.40 10.46
C GLY A 510 -12.28 -2.17 11.96
N LYS A 511 -12.47 -0.92 12.36
CA LYS A 511 -12.43 -0.43 13.74
C LYS A 511 -13.76 0.24 14.07
N PHE A 512 -14.20 0.13 15.31
CA PHE A 512 -15.31 0.90 15.86
C PHE A 512 -14.80 2.19 16.51
N ASP A 513 -15.66 3.21 16.60
CA ASP A 513 -15.32 4.43 17.33
C ASP A 513 -15.28 4.18 18.85
N GLU A 514 -16.02 3.16 19.31
CA GLU A 514 -16.07 2.74 20.70
C GLU A 514 -14.81 1.99 21.16
N GLN A 515 -14.41 2.25 22.40
CA GLN A 515 -13.30 1.58 23.08
C GLN A 515 -13.82 0.71 24.22
N TRP A 516 -13.11 -0.38 24.50
CA TRP A 516 -13.34 -1.22 25.66
C TRP A 516 -12.61 -0.66 26.86
N GLU A 517 -13.37 -0.02 27.74
CA GLU A 517 -12.91 0.50 29.02
C GLU A 517 -13.09 -0.59 30.09
N LEU A 518 -11.97 -1.19 30.51
CA LEU A 518 -11.96 -2.33 31.42
C LEU A 518 -11.39 -1.89 32.77
N GLY A 519 -12.21 -2.02 33.81
CA GLY A 519 -11.85 -1.82 35.21
C GLY A 519 -12.17 -3.06 36.05
N ILE A 520 -12.09 -2.94 37.37
CA ILE A 520 -12.46 -3.98 38.31
C ILE A 520 -13.95 -3.85 38.63
N GLY A 521 -14.70 -4.94 38.47
CA GLY A 521 -16.09 -5.01 38.90
C GLY A 521 -16.18 -5.43 40.37
N VAL A 522 -16.54 -4.53 41.27
CA VAL A 522 -16.62 -4.77 42.72
C VAL A 522 -18.06 -4.97 43.14
N ARG A 523 -18.34 -5.91 44.05
CA ARG A 523 -19.69 -6.10 44.60
C ARG A 523 -20.30 -4.80 45.14
N ASN A 524 -21.52 -4.48 44.74
CA ASN A 524 -22.11 -3.16 45.02
C ASN A 524 -22.45 -2.89 46.50
N ASP A 525 -22.44 -3.92 47.35
CA ASP A 525 -22.54 -3.84 48.81
C ASP A 525 -21.19 -3.61 49.51
N GLN A 526 -20.08 -3.50 48.77
CA GLN A 526 -18.73 -3.23 49.29
C GLN A 526 -18.13 -1.92 48.73
N PRO A 527 -18.75 -0.76 48.98
CA PRO A 527 -18.24 0.54 48.48
C PRO A 527 -16.88 0.93 49.06
N LYS A 528 -16.53 0.44 50.26
CA LYS A 528 -15.19 0.65 50.85
C LYS A 528 -14.10 -0.07 50.07
N LEU A 529 -14.38 -1.29 49.60
CA LEU A 529 -13.45 -2.04 48.76
C LEU A 529 -13.24 -1.34 47.40
N LEU A 530 -14.32 -0.79 46.84
CA LEU A 530 -14.23 0.01 45.61
C LEU A 530 -13.31 1.22 45.79
N SER A 531 -13.53 2.03 46.82
CA SER A 531 -12.71 3.22 47.11
C SER A 531 -11.22 2.88 47.26
N LEU A 532 -10.91 1.76 47.94
CA LEU A 532 -9.54 1.26 48.07
C LEU A 532 -8.93 0.91 46.71
N LEU A 533 -9.65 0.16 45.89
CA LEU A 533 -9.17 -0.29 44.58
C LEU A 533 -9.00 0.89 43.61
N ASP A 534 -9.91 1.86 43.59
CA ASP A 534 -9.80 3.08 42.78
C ASP A 534 -8.53 3.86 43.10
N LYS A 535 -8.27 4.11 44.38
CA LYS A 535 -7.05 4.80 44.82
C LYS A 535 -5.79 4.03 44.44
N VAL A 536 -5.81 2.70 44.54
CA VAL A 536 -4.67 1.87 44.13
C VAL A 536 -4.45 1.97 42.62
N ILE A 537 -5.51 1.91 41.82
CA ILE A 537 -5.47 2.04 40.35
C ILE A 537 -4.89 3.39 39.94
N GLU A 538 -5.27 4.49 40.59
CA GLU A 538 -4.71 5.83 40.34
C GLU A 538 -3.18 5.89 40.54
N THR A 539 -2.63 5.04 41.42
CA THR A 539 -1.17 4.96 41.63
C THR A 539 -0.42 4.09 40.61
N ILE A 540 -1.12 3.36 39.74
CA ILE A 540 -0.50 2.57 38.68
C ILE A 540 -0.14 3.52 37.55
N ASN A 541 1.13 3.94 37.51
CA ASN A 541 1.64 4.87 36.50
C ASN A 541 1.58 4.28 35.06
N THR A 542 1.68 5.16 34.06
CA THR A 542 1.69 4.78 32.64
C THR A 542 2.88 3.91 32.25
N GLY A 543 4.03 4.04 32.94
CA GLY A 543 5.21 3.21 32.72
C GLY A 543 4.97 1.73 33.01
N ASN A 544 4.40 1.41 34.18
CA ASN A 544 4.06 0.04 34.57
C ASN A 544 3.01 -0.56 33.62
N GLN A 545 2.03 0.25 33.19
CA GLN A 545 1.03 -0.18 32.22
C GLN A 545 1.67 -0.57 30.88
N GLN A 546 2.61 0.24 30.41
CA GLN A 546 3.30 0.03 29.15
C GLN A 546 4.21 -1.21 29.17
N GLU A 547 4.91 -1.46 30.27
CA GLU A 547 5.77 -2.65 30.43
C GLU A 547 4.98 -3.95 30.37
N ILE A 548 3.87 -4.02 31.12
CA ILE A 548 2.98 -5.19 31.11
C ILE A 548 2.38 -5.36 29.71
N LEU A 549 1.94 -4.28 29.07
CA LEU A 549 1.36 -4.35 27.74
C LEU A 549 2.37 -4.87 26.69
N ASN A 550 3.60 -4.36 26.71
CA ASN A 550 4.67 -4.81 25.82
C ASN A 550 5.00 -6.30 26.00
N LYS A 551 4.99 -6.80 27.24
CA LYS A 551 5.29 -8.21 27.53
C LYS A 551 4.31 -9.16 26.84
N TRP A 552 3.03 -8.79 26.74
CA TRP A 552 1.95 -9.67 26.27
C TRP A 552 1.46 -9.38 24.86
N VAL A 553 1.62 -8.15 24.36
CA VAL A 553 1.08 -7.71 23.05
C VAL A 553 2.18 -7.54 21.98
N ALA A 554 3.47 -7.50 22.36
CA ALA A 554 4.55 -7.34 21.39
C ALA A 554 4.70 -8.58 20.47
N VAL A 555 4.82 -8.33 19.16
CA VAL A 555 5.02 -9.33 18.12
C VAL A 555 6.40 -10.00 18.30
N LYS A 556 6.42 -11.25 18.78
CA LYS A 556 7.64 -12.06 18.80
C LYS A 556 7.67 -12.99 17.59
N TYR A 557 8.59 -12.74 16.66
CA TYR A 557 8.93 -13.67 15.60
C TYR A 557 9.82 -14.80 16.16
N GLU A 558 9.26 -15.96 16.48
CA GLU A 558 10.07 -17.16 16.73
C GLU A 558 10.34 -17.89 15.42
N LYS A 559 11.58 -17.77 14.92
CA LYS A 559 12.10 -18.65 13.86
C LYS A 559 12.51 -19.99 14.48
N SER A 560 11.67 -21.01 14.37
CA SER A 560 12.10 -22.41 14.52
C SER A 560 12.17 -23.05 13.14
N MET A 561 13.38 -23.16 12.58
CA MET A 561 13.62 -24.00 11.40
C MET A 561 14.27 -25.31 11.83
N ASP A 562 13.67 -26.42 11.43
CA ASP A 562 14.13 -27.77 11.74
C ASP A 562 15.21 -28.21 10.74
N TYR A 563 16.47 -28.16 11.18
CA TYR A 563 17.64 -28.49 10.36
C TYR A 563 17.79 -29.98 10.04
N ALA A 564 17.05 -30.87 10.71
CA ALA A 564 17.13 -32.31 10.49
C ALA A 564 16.52 -32.73 9.13
N LEU A 565 15.42 -32.10 8.74
CA LEU A 565 14.77 -32.35 7.45
C LEU A 565 15.67 -31.94 6.28
N ILE A 566 16.37 -30.82 6.43
CA ILE A 566 17.29 -30.27 5.41
C ILE A 566 18.42 -31.26 5.14
N THR A 567 18.99 -31.87 6.17
CA THR A 567 20.10 -32.83 6.00
C THR A 567 19.65 -34.10 5.27
N GLN A 568 18.44 -34.58 5.53
CA GLN A 568 17.87 -35.75 4.84
C GLN A 568 17.64 -35.48 3.34
N ILE A 569 17.16 -34.28 3.00
CA ILE A 569 16.94 -33.86 1.60
C ILE A 569 18.27 -33.84 0.83
N VAL A 570 19.34 -33.29 1.42
CA VAL A 570 20.65 -33.20 0.77
C VAL A 570 21.24 -34.58 0.45
N VAL A 571 21.12 -35.54 1.37
CA VAL A 571 21.62 -36.91 1.16
C VAL A 571 20.87 -37.62 0.03
N PHE A 572 19.56 -37.42 -0.06
CA PHE A 572 18.74 -37.99 -1.14
C PHE A 572 19.18 -37.46 -2.52
N PHE A 573 19.41 -36.15 -2.65
CA PHE A 573 19.86 -35.57 -3.92
C PHE A 573 21.24 -36.07 -4.36
N LEU A 574 22.16 -36.30 -3.42
CA LEU A 574 23.48 -36.87 -3.73
C LEU A 574 23.39 -38.29 -4.32
N ALA A 575 22.47 -39.13 -3.83
CA ALA A 575 22.26 -40.49 -4.36
C ALA A 575 21.68 -40.48 -5.79
N VAL A 576 20.74 -39.56 -6.07
CA VAL A 576 20.14 -39.39 -7.41
C VAL A 576 21.19 -38.98 -8.44
N ILE A 577 22.10 -38.07 -8.09
CA ILE A 577 23.17 -37.61 -8.99
C ILE A 577 24.08 -38.77 -9.42
N ILE A 578 24.44 -39.66 -8.50
CA ILE A 578 25.27 -40.84 -8.82
C ILE A 578 24.56 -41.77 -9.81
N LEU A 579 23.25 -41.93 -9.68
CA LEU A 579 22.43 -42.81 -10.51
C LEU A 579 22.29 -42.28 -11.95
N ILE A 580 22.14 -40.96 -12.10
CA ILE A 580 22.09 -40.27 -13.41
C ILE A 580 23.39 -40.47 -14.18
N ILE A 581 24.54 -40.38 -13.52
CA ILE A 581 25.86 -40.57 -14.15
C ILE A 581 25.97 -41.97 -14.77
N ILE A 582 25.53 -43.01 -14.05
CA ILE A 582 25.55 -44.40 -14.55
C ILE A 582 24.65 -44.55 -15.78
N ARG A 583 23.43 -44.01 -15.76
CA ARG A 583 22.47 -44.12 -16.86
C ARG A 583 22.96 -43.46 -18.14
N ASN A 584 23.60 -42.29 -18.02
CA ASN A 584 24.14 -41.56 -19.17
C ASN A 584 25.24 -42.33 -19.90
N THR A 585 26.07 -43.08 -19.17
CA THR A 585 27.11 -43.91 -19.81
C THR A 585 26.54 -45.07 -20.63
N GLN A 586 25.36 -45.61 -20.27
CA GLN A 586 24.71 -46.67 -21.03
C GLN A 586 24.03 -46.16 -22.31
N LEU A 587 23.33 -45.02 -22.23
CA LEU A 587 22.61 -44.41 -23.36
C LEU A 587 23.51 -44.15 -24.57
N LYS A 588 24.75 -43.73 -24.32
CA LYS A 588 25.73 -43.49 -25.38
C LYS A 588 26.00 -44.75 -26.23
N LYS A 589 26.06 -45.94 -25.62
CA LYS A 589 26.30 -47.20 -26.33
C LYS A 589 25.12 -47.64 -27.20
N TYR A 590 23.89 -47.27 -26.85
CA TYR A 590 22.70 -47.66 -27.61
C TYR A 590 22.50 -46.81 -28.87
N ASN A 591 22.83 -45.52 -28.82
CA ASN A 591 22.65 -44.61 -29.95
C ASN A 591 23.52 -45.01 -31.15
N GLU A 592 24.76 -45.45 -30.92
CA GLU A 592 25.67 -45.92 -31.97
C GLU A 592 25.10 -47.15 -32.73
N LYS A 593 24.22 -47.92 -32.10
CA LYS A 593 23.63 -49.14 -32.70
C LYS A 593 22.44 -48.85 -33.61
N ILE A 594 21.68 -47.80 -33.33
CA ILE A 594 20.45 -47.43 -34.07
C ILE A 594 20.79 -46.85 -35.44
N GLU A 595 21.86 -46.06 -35.51
CA GLU A 595 22.29 -45.38 -36.74
C GLU A 595 22.66 -46.36 -37.86
N SER A 596 23.18 -47.54 -37.50
CA SER A 596 23.47 -48.63 -38.43
C SER A 596 22.22 -49.22 -39.11
N GLN A 597 21.06 -49.20 -38.46
CA GLN A 597 19.84 -49.86 -38.95
C GLN A 597 19.03 -48.98 -39.92
N SER A 598 19.04 -47.67 -39.71
CA SER A 598 18.29 -46.71 -40.54
C SER A 598 18.70 -46.71 -42.01
N LYS A 599 19.94 -47.07 -42.31
CA LYS A 599 20.49 -47.04 -43.68
C LYS A 599 19.89 -48.12 -44.61
N LYS A 600 19.36 -49.22 -44.06
CA LYS A 600 18.79 -50.33 -44.84
C LYS A 600 17.35 -50.13 -45.32
N LEU A 601 16.61 -49.17 -44.75
CA LEU A 601 15.18 -48.99 -45.03
C LEU A 601 14.90 -48.14 -46.28
N SER A 602 15.89 -47.33 -46.69
CA SER A 602 15.75 -46.41 -47.83
C SER A 602 15.71 -47.12 -49.19
N GLU A 603 16.17 -48.37 -49.28
CA GLU A 603 16.35 -49.09 -50.54
C GLU A 603 15.06 -49.78 -51.03
N THR A 604 13.98 -49.80 -50.22
CA THR A 604 12.73 -50.54 -50.53
C THR A 604 11.60 -49.65 -51.11
N ASN A 605 11.78 -48.32 -51.16
CA ASN A 605 10.69 -47.38 -51.43
C ASN A 605 10.52 -47.00 -52.92
N ASP A 606 11.44 -47.44 -53.79
CA ASP A 606 11.50 -47.04 -55.21
C ASP A 606 10.53 -47.82 -56.13
N GLU A 607 9.87 -48.87 -55.62
CA GLU A 607 9.13 -49.81 -56.47
C GLU A 607 7.67 -49.40 -56.75
N LEU A 608 7.15 -48.33 -56.15
CA LEU A 608 5.72 -47.99 -56.25
C LEU A 608 5.38 -47.16 -57.51
N HIS A 609 5.84 -47.65 -58.65
CA HIS A 609 5.51 -47.30 -60.04
C HIS A 609 4.01 -47.41 -60.41
N ILE A 610 3.14 -47.49 -59.41
CA ILE A 610 1.68 -47.37 -59.47
C ILE A 610 1.24 -46.02 -60.09
N THR A 611 2.17 -45.07 -60.22
CA THR A 611 2.14 -43.84 -61.02
C THR A 611 1.58 -44.00 -62.45
N LYS A 612 1.62 -45.20 -63.02
CA LYS A 612 1.28 -45.43 -64.44
C LYS A 612 -0.22 -45.36 -64.76
N GLN A 613 -1.10 -45.67 -63.81
CA GLN A 613 -2.55 -45.78 -64.08
C GLN A 613 -3.35 -44.49 -63.83
N GLN A 614 -2.76 -43.47 -63.20
CA GLN A 614 -3.45 -42.20 -62.92
C GLN A 614 -3.37 -41.19 -64.08
N LEU A 615 -2.51 -41.42 -65.06
CA LEU A 615 -2.17 -40.46 -66.13
C LEU A 615 -3.29 -40.24 -67.14
N GLU A 616 -4.08 -41.28 -67.46
CA GLU A 616 -5.13 -41.21 -68.49
C GLU A 616 -6.39 -40.45 -68.03
N LYS A 617 -6.63 -40.37 -66.72
CA LYS A 617 -7.77 -39.62 -66.15
C LYS A 617 -7.50 -38.11 -66.02
N SER A 618 -6.23 -37.71 -66.06
CA SER A 618 -5.75 -36.33 -65.83
C SER A 618 -6.03 -35.38 -67.00
N LEU A 619 -5.97 -35.86 -68.25
CA LEU A 619 -6.04 -35.01 -69.46
C LEU A 619 -7.41 -34.32 -69.68
N LYS A 620 -8.52 -34.93 -69.25
CA LYS A 620 -9.87 -34.35 -69.41
C LYS A 620 -10.25 -33.38 -68.29
N SER A 621 -9.58 -33.47 -67.14
CA SER A 621 -9.74 -32.51 -66.04
C SER A 621 -8.98 -31.20 -66.29
N THR A 622 -7.87 -31.20 -67.03
CA THR A 622 -6.97 -30.04 -67.15
C THR A 622 -7.60 -28.79 -67.78
N GLU A 623 -8.48 -28.96 -68.76
CA GLU A 623 -9.12 -27.85 -69.50
C GLU A 623 -10.25 -27.21 -68.68
N VAL A 624 -11.07 -28.02 -68.01
CA VAL A 624 -12.10 -27.53 -67.07
C VAL A 624 -11.45 -26.88 -65.84
N LEU A 625 -10.34 -27.43 -65.36
CA LEU A 625 -9.59 -26.85 -64.24
C LEU A 625 -9.03 -25.46 -64.58
N PHE A 626 -8.55 -25.21 -65.80
CA PHE A 626 -7.94 -23.93 -66.18
C PHE A 626 -8.92 -22.74 -66.06
N ASP A 627 -10.17 -22.90 -66.51
CA ASP A 627 -11.18 -21.85 -66.45
C ASP A 627 -12.02 -21.85 -65.15
N CYS A 628 -12.02 -22.94 -64.37
CA CYS A 628 -12.68 -22.96 -63.04
C CYS A 628 -11.83 -22.36 -61.92
N VAL A 629 -10.55 -22.07 -62.16
CA VAL A 629 -9.66 -21.45 -61.16
C VAL A 629 -10.09 -20.00 -60.91
N LEU A 630 -10.32 -19.66 -59.64
CA LEU A 630 -10.72 -18.32 -59.19
C LEU A 630 -9.58 -17.29 -59.27
N ASP A 631 -8.34 -17.76 -59.36
CA ASP A 631 -7.14 -16.95 -59.48
C ASP A 631 -6.85 -16.56 -60.93
N ALA A 632 -6.19 -15.41 -61.12
CA ALA A 632 -5.80 -14.95 -62.44
C ALA A 632 -4.65 -15.79 -62.99
N VAL A 633 -4.89 -16.59 -64.02
CA VAL A 633 -3.84 -17.39 -64.69
C VAL A 633 -3.49 -16.76 -66.02
N PHE A 634 -2.20 -16.57 -66.23
CA PHE A 634 -1.60 -16.04 -67.45
C PHE A 634 -0.64 -17.06 -68.04
N VAL A 635 -0.66 -17.19 -69.36
CA VAL A 635 0.34 -17.91 -70.13
C VAL A 635 1.13 -16.88 -70.92
N PHE A 636 2.45 -16.91 -70.82
CA PHE A 636 3.35 -15.99 -71.51
C PHE A 636 4.34 -16.74 -72.39
N ASP A 637 4.62 -16.23 -73.58
CA ASP A 637 5.77 -16.59 -74.41
C ASP A 637 6.72 -15.39 -74.44
N SER A 638 7.97 -15.58 -74.01
CA SER A 638 9.01 -14.55 -74.12
C SER A 638 8.65 -13.17 -73.50
N GLN A 639 7.71 -13.14 -72.52
CA GLN A 639 7.10 -11.99 -71.81
C GLN A 639 5.83 -11.37 -72.44
N ILE A 640 5.35 -11.94 -73.54
CA ILE A 640 4.09 -11.56 -74.20
C ILE A 640 2.99 -12.52 -73.74
N CYS A 641 1.86 -11.98 -73.30
CA CYS A 641 0.73 -12.81 -72.87
C CYS A 641 0.11 -13.52 -74.09
N ILE A 642 0.12 -14.84 -74.10
CA ILE A 642 -0.46 -15.66 -75.18
C ILE A 642 -1.83 -16.21 -74.82
N ASP A 643 -2.12 -16.39 -73.53
CA ASP A 643 -3.44 -16.81 -73.07
C ASP A 643 -3.71 -16.44 -71.61
N VAL A 644 -5.00 -16.38 -71.24
CA VAL A 644 -5.47 -16.09 -69.87
C VAL A 644 -6.76 -16.84 -69.54
N ASN A 645 -7.02 -17.10 -68.26
CA ASN A 645 -8.32 -17.61 -67.82
C ASN A 645 -9.33 -16.48 -67.56
N ASP A 646 -10.61 -16.82 -67.38
CA ASP A 646 -11.69 -15.83 -67.15
C ASP A 646 -11.50 -15.00 -65.87
N ALA A 647 -10.88 -15.59 -64.84
CA ALA A 647 -10.57 -14.89 -63.60
C ALA A 647 -9.56 -13.75 -63.81
N ALA A 648 -8.57 -13.93 -64.68
CA ALA A 648 -7.59 -12.88 -65.00
C ALA A 648 -8.24 -11.65 -65.64
N VAL A 649 -9.22 -11.84 -66.51
CA VAL A 649 -9.98 -10.74 -67.15
C VAL A 649 -10.71 -9.91 -66.08
N LYS A 650 -11.38 -10.57 -65.14
CA LYS A 650 -12.13 -9.92 -64.04
C LYS A 650 -11.21 -9.23 -63.03
N ILE A 651 -10.15 -9.89 -62.58
CA ILE A 651 -9.22 -9.37 -61.56
C ILE A 651 -8.40 -8.20 -62.11
N MET A 652 -8.04 -8.20 -63.39
CA MET A 652 -7.23 -7.13 -63.97
C MET A 652 -8.07 -5.96 -64.51
N GLY A 653 -9.39 -6.12 -64.62
CA GLY A 653 -10.32 -5.09 -65.09
C GLY A 653 -10.31 -4.89 -66.61
N TYR A 654 -10.08 -5.96 -67.39
CA TYR A 654 -10.15 -5.95 -68.86
C TYR A 654 -11.51 -6.48 -69.33
N ASN A 655 -11.91 -6.20 -70.58
CA ASN A 655 -13.24 -6.58 -71.08
C ASN A 655 -13.31 -8.00 -71.67
N SER A 656 -12.18 -8.53 -72.15
CA SER A 656 -12.10 -9.85 -72.79
C SER A 656 -10.68 -10.42 -72.73
N LYS A 657 -10.54 -11.73 -72.94
CA LYS A 657 -9.22 -12.40 -73.05
C LYS A 657 -8.39 -11.82 -74.21
N ASP A 658 -9.04 -11.45 -75.31
CA ASP A 658 -8.38 -10.90 -76.50
C ASP A 658 -7.75 -9.52 -76.30
N GLU A 659 -8.29 -8.68 -75.39
CA GLU A 659 -7.65 -7.41 -75.03
C GLU A 659 -6.31 -7.62 -74.28
N MET A 660 -6.16 -8.78 -73.62
CA MET A 660 -4.98 -9.10 -72.80
C MET A 660 -3.90 -9.85 -73.60
N ARG A 661 -4.31 -10.62 -74.62
CA ARG A 661 -3.40 -11.33 -75.52
C ARG A 661 -2.53 -10.34 -76.31
N GLY A 662 -1.26 -10.65 -76.46
CA GLY A 662 -0.27 -9.79 -77.10
C GLY A 662 0.31 -8.67 -76.23
N LEU A 663 -0.24 -8.44 -75.02
CA LEU A 663 0.31 -7.43 -74.11
C LEU A 663 1.59 -7.93 -73.42
N HIS A 664 2.56 -7.04 -73.31
CA HIS A 664 3.80 -7.28 -72.56
C HIS A 664 3.53 -7.22 -71.06
N ILE A 665 4.17 -8.10 -70.26
CA ILE A 665 4.03 -8.20 -68.79
C ILE A 665 4.17 -6.87 -67.99
N ARG A 666 4.78 -5.84 -68.57
CA ARG A 666 4.89 -4.50 -67.95
C ARG A 666 3.55 -3.81 -67.74
N HIS A 667 2.55 -4.12 -68.57
CA HIS A 667 1.20 -3.54 -68.45
C HIS A 667 0.42 -4.11 -67.26
N PHE A 668 0.88 -5.25 -66.72
CA PHE A 668 0.25 -5.94 -65.59
C PHE A 668 1.03 -5.77 -64.28
N SER A 669 2.19 -5.10 -64.31
CA SER A 669 3.12 -4.98 -63.18
C SER A 669 3.35 -3.52 -62.79
N HIS A 670 3.37 -3.23 -61.49
CA HIS A 670 3.69 -1.88 -61.00
C HIS A 670 5.12 -1.44 -61.41
N PRO A 671 5.37 -0.18 -61.82
CA PRO A 671 6.68 0.28 -62.31
C PRO A 671 7.86 0.00 -61.36
N ASN A 672 7.67 0.23 -60.06
CA ASN A 672 8.71 -0.01 -59.04
C ASN A 672 8.99 -1.49 -58.79
N SER A 673 8.06 -2.38 -59.15
CA SER A 673 8.18 -3.84 -58.93
C SER A 673 8.55 -4.58 -60.22
N PHE A 674 8.48 -3.92 -61.37
CA PHE A 674 8.70 -4.52 -62.69
C PHE A 674 10.10 -5.13 -62.85
N GLN A 675 11.14 -4.47 -62.33
CA GLN A 675 12.51 -5.00 -62.40
C GLN A 675 12.66 -6.32 -61.63
N GLU A 676 12.02 -6.43 -60.46
CA GLU A 676 12.04 -7.63 -59.64
C GLU A 676 11.23 -8.76 -60.29
N VAL A 677 10.04 -8.44 -60.80
CA VAL A 677 9.18 -9.39 -61.55
C VAL A 677 9.93 -9.92 -62.77
N ARG A 678 10.59 -9.06 -63.55
CA ARG A 678 11.38 -9.44 -64.73
C ARG A 678 12.58 -10.32 -64.39
N ARG A 679 13.25 -10.06 -63.26
CA ARG A 679 14.36 -10.91 -62.77
C ARG A 679 13.85 -12.32 -62.43
N LYS A 680 12.73 -12.40 -61.72
CA LYS A 680 12.11 -13.68 -61.31
C LYS A 680 11.44 -14.43 -62.47
N PHE A 681 11.05 -13.74 -63.54
CA PHE A 681 10.46 -14.33 -64.74
C PHE A 681 11.38 -15.32 -65.48
N ARG A 682 12.71 -15.16 -65.34
CA ARG A 682 13.74 -16.01 -66.01
C ARG A 682 14.11 -17.29 -65.25
N GLN A 683 13.54 -17.51 -64.08
CA GLN A 683 13.83 -18.66 -63.22
C GLN A 683 12.49 -19.26 -62.73
N SER A 684 12.31 -20.58 -62.77
CA SER A 684 11.18 -21.22 -62.09
C SER A 684 11.23 -20.83 -60.60
N THR A 685 10.22 -20.12 -60.12
CA THR A 685 10.31 -19.38 -58.85
C THR A 685 9.29 -19.89 -57.84
N SER A 686 9.70 -19.96 -56.57
CA SER A 686 8.80 -20.05 -55.43
C SER A 686 7.82 -18.88 -55.42
N VAL A 687 6.66 -19.06 -54.76
CA VAL A 687 5.62 -18.03 -54.63
C VAL A 687 6.25 -16.75 -54.07
N TYR A 688 5.96 -15.59 -54.66
CA TYR A 688 6.45 -14.30 -54.18
C TYR A 688 5.37 -13.22 -54.20
N GLU A 689 5.44 -12.28 -53.27
CA GLU A 689 4.57 -11.11 -53.25
C GLU A 689 5.06 -10.04 -54.23
N SER A 690 4.12 -9.35 -54.87
CA SER A 690 4.40 -8.20 -55.73
C SER A 690 3.21 -7.25 -55.78
N LYS A 691 3.30 -6.21 -56.63
CA LYS A 691 2.21 -5.28 -56.90
C LYS A 691 1.81 -5.36 -58.38
N ALA A 692 0.56 -5.74 -58.62
CA ALA A 692 -0.03 -5.72 -59.95
C ALA A 692 -0.65 -4.36 -60.24
N LEU A 693 -0.95 -4.14 -61.52
CA LEU A 693 -1.58 -2.92 -62.03
C LEU A 693 -2.84 -3.32 -62.81
N ARG A 694 -4.00 -2.74 -62.45
CA ARG A 694 -5.24 -2.90 -63.22
C ARG A 694 -5.25 -1.98 -64.45
N LYS A 695 -6.18 -2.21 -65.38
CA LYS A 695 -6.36 -1.38 -66.58
C LYS A 695 -6.59 0.12 -66.26
N ASP A 696 -7.20 0.43 -65.13
CA ASP A 696 -7.46 1.80 -64.65
C ASP A 696 -6.26 2.48 -63.96
N GLY A 697 -5.12 1.78 -63.85
CA GLY A 697 -3.91 2.29 -63.19
C GLY A 697 -3.87 2.08 -61.68
N THR A 698 -4.87 1.44 -61.06
CA THR A 698 -4.83 1.11 -59.63
C THR A 698 -3.82 0.01 -59.35
N SER A 699 -2.99 0.22 -58.33
CA SER A 699 -2.02 -0.76 -57.86
C SER A 699 -2.55 -1.52 -56.65
N PHE A 700 -2.40 -2.84 -56.67
CA PHE A 700 -2.87 -3.72 -55.59
C PHE A 700 -1.85 -4.84 -55.31
N PRO A 701 -1.74 -5.30 -54.04
CA PRO A 701 -0.83 -6.36 -53.66
C PRO A 701 -1.31 -7.72 -54.19
N VAL A 702 -0.38 -8.51 -54.71
CA VAL A 702 -0.65 -9.83 -55.30
C VAL A 702 0.39 -10.87 -54.87
N LEU A 703 -0.02 -12.13 -54.75
CA LEU A 703 0.88 -13.28 -54.72
C LEU A 703 1.04 -13.82 -56.14
N VAL A 704 2.28 -14.03 -56.57
CA VAL A 704 2.61 -14.51 -57.91
C VAL A 704 3.37 -15.81 -57.81
N LYS A 705 2.91 -16.83 -58.53
CA LYS A 705 3.63 -18.10 -58.73
C LYS A 705 3.75 -18.34 -60.23
N GLY A 706 4.97 -18.57 -60.72
CA GLY A 706 5.14 -18.87 -62.13
C GLY A 706 6.14 -19.98 -62.39
N SER A 707 5.80 -20.84 -63.35
CA SER A 707 6.57 -21.99 -63.79
C SER A 707 6.81 -21.91 -65.29
N ASN A 708 8.07 -22.10 -65.70
CA ASN A 708 8.41 -22.25 -67.10
C ASN A 708 8.18 -23.72 -67.47
N VAL A 709 7.40 -23.94 -68.53
CA VAL A 709 7.03 -25.27 -69.03
C VAL A 709 7.37 -25.29 -70.51
N VAL A 710 7.99 -26.37 -70.96
CA VAL A 710 8.19 -26.61 -72.39
C VAL A 710 6.93 -27.28 -72.92
N LEU A 711 6.18 -26.58 -73.76
CA LEU A 711 4.97 -27.08 -74.43
C LEU A 711 5.23 -27.02 -75.94
N ASN A 712 5.18 -28.17 -76.63
CA ASN A 712 5.42 -28.30 -78.08
C ASN A 712 6.71 -27.60 -78.56
N ASP A 713 7.85 -27.90 -77.93
CA ASP A 713 9.18 -27.32 -78.21
C ASP A 713 9.29 -25.78 -78.05
N ARG A 714 8.32 -25.16 -77.35
CA ARG A 714 8.36 -23.74 -76.97
C ARG A 714 8.40 -23.59 -75.46
N GLU A 715 9.28 -22.73 -74.96
CA GLU A 715 9.33 -22.37 -73.55
C GLU A 715 8.24 -21.33 -73.26
N VAL A 716 7.19 -21.75 -72.57
CA VAL A 716 6.10 -20.87 -72.12
C VAL A 716 6.10 -20.76 -70.61
N ARG A 717 5.69 -19.62 -70.09
CA ARG A 717 5.57 -19.39 -68.64
C ARG A 717 4.11 -19.29 -68.24
N ILE A 718 3.67 -20.21 -67.39
CA ILE A 718 2.37 -20.12 -66.74
C ILE A 718 2.55 -19.38 -65.42
N SER A 719 1.84 -18.28 -65.21
CA SER A 719 1.87 -17.46 -63.99
C SER A 719 0.47 -17.34 -63.41
N ALA A 720 0.29 -17.73 -62.16
CA ALA A 720 -0.92 -17.51 -61.37
C ALA A 720 -0.75 -16.28 -60.47
N LEU A 721 -1.79 -15.47 -60.37
CA LEU A 721 -1.90 -14.24 -59.58
C LEU A 721 -3.12 -14.30 -58.66
N VAL A 722 -2.89 -14.04 -57.38
CA VAL A 722 -3.94 -13.94 -56.35
C VAL A 722 -3.96 -12.51 -55.79
N ASP A 723 -5.12 -11.85 -55.79
CA ASP A 723 -5.32 -10.57 -55.12
C ASP A 723 -5.39 -10.77 -53.59
N ILE A 724 -4.44 -10.18 -52.86
CA ILE A 724 -4.34 -10.31 -51.39
C ILE A 724 -4.76 -9.03 -50.65
N SER A 725 -5.45 -8.10 -51.32
CA SER A 725 -5.85 -6.80 -50.74
C SER A 725 -6.76 -6.95 -49.51
N GLU A 726 -7.80 -7.78 -49.60
CA GLU A 726 -8.68 -8.06 -48.45
C GLU A 726 -7.94 -8.82 -47.35
N VAL A 727 -7.05 -9.74 -47.73
CA VAL A 727 -6.28 -10.57 -46.80
C VAL A 727 -5.40 -9.68 -45.92
N LYS A 728 -4.61 -8.77 -46.51
CA LYS A 728 -3.75 -7.83 -45.74
C LYS A 728 -4.56 -6.89 -44.84
N LYS A 729 -5.74 -6.44 -45.27
CA LYS A 729 -6.60 -5.56 -44.47
C LYS A 729 -7.23 -6.30 -43.28
N LYS A 730 -7.71 -7.52 -43.49
CA LYS A 730 -8.23 -8.38 -42.41
C LYS A 730 -7.12 -8.72 -41.42
N GLU A 731 -5.94 -9.10 -41.90
CA GLU A 731 -4.75 -9.38 -41.09
C GLU A 731 -4.42 -8.23 -40.14
N GLN A 732 -4.32 -6.99 -40.63
CA GLN A 732 -4.04 -5.80 -39.80
C GLN A 732 -5.10 -5.56 -38.71
N LEU A 733 -6.39 -5.61 -39.06
CA LEU A 733 -7.49 -5.42 -38.11
C LEU A 733 -7.48 -6.48 -37.01
N LEU A 734 -7.10 -7.71 -37.36
CA LEU A 734 -7.06 -8.81 -36.42
C LEU A 734 -5.80 -8.83 -35.56
N THR A 735 -4.66 -8.38 -36.08
CA THR A 735 -3.48 -8.09 -35.25
C THR A 735 -3.85 -7.08 -34.16
N GLN A 736 -4.63 -6.05 -34.51
CA GLN A 736 -5.12 -5.05 -33.57
C GLN A 736 -6.14 -5.62 -32.56
N GLN A 737 -7.10 -6.46 -32.99
CA GLN A 737 -8.04 -7.12 -32.08
C GLN A 737 -7.38 -8.11 -31.13
N ASN A 738 -6.41 -8.92 -31.59
CA ASN A 738 -5.67 -9.84 -30.73
C ASN A 738 -4.85 -9.11 -29.67
N LYS A 739 -4.24 -7.98 -30.05
CA LYS A 739 -3.54 -7.10 -29.10
C LYS A 739 -4.47 -6.63 -27.99
N LEU A 740 -5.71 -6.25 -28.32
CA LEU A 740 -6.73 -5.84 -27.35
C LEU A 740 -7.27 -7.00 -26.50
N ALA A 741 -7.43 -8.20 -27.07
CA ALA A 741 -7.89 -9.38 -26.33
C ALA A 741 -6.87 -9.84 -25.29
N ALA A 742 -5.59 -9.93 -25.67
CA ALA A 742 -4.49 -10.22 -24.75
C ALA A 742 -4.38 -9.15 -23.64
N MET A 743 -4.66 -7.89 -23.97
CA MET A 743 -4.71 -6.80 -22.99
C MET A 743 -5.81 -7.02 -21.95
N GLY A 744 -7.01 -7.47 -22.34
CA GLY A 744 -8.11 -7.72 -21.42
C GLY A 744 -7.82 -8.82 -20.39
N GLU A 745 -7.23 -9.94 -20.81
CA GLU A 745 -6.85 -11.05 -19.91
C GLU A 745 -5.70 -10.65 -18.97
N MET A 746 -4.71 -9.91 -19.49
CA MET A 746 -3.57 -9.43 -18.70
C MET A 746 -3.99 -8.40 -17.64
N ILE A 747 -4.92 -7.49 -17.96
CA ILE A 747 -5.48 -6.53 -16.99
C ILE A 747 -6.16 -7.24 -15.80
N GLY A 748 -6.88 -8.34 -16.05
CA GLY A 748 -7.50 -9.13 -14.98
C GLY A 748 -6.45 -9.74 -14.02
N ASN A 749 -5.35 -10.25 -14.56
CA ASN A 749 -4.25 -10.81 -13.76
C ASN A 749 -3.47 -9.71 -13.01
N ILE A 750 -3.31 -8.54 -13.61
CA ILE A 750 -2.69 -7.37 -12.97
C ILE A 750 -3.52 -6.89 -11.79
N ALA A 751 -4.84 -6.85 -11.92
CA ALA A 751 -5.72 -6.50 -10.80
C ALA A 751 -5.55 -7.48 -9.61
N HIS A 752 -5.37 -8.78 -9.88
CA HIS A 752 -5.03 -9.76 -8.85
C HIS A 752 -3.62 -9.54 -8.27
N GLN A 753 -2.62 -9.26 -9.10
CA GLN A 753 -1.26 -8.98 -8.67
C GLN A 753 -1.14 -7.69 -7.86
N TRP A 754 -1.98 -6.67 -8.09
CA TRP A 754 -2.01 -5.43 -7.31
C TRP A 754 -2.64 -5.60 -5.93
N ARG A 755 -3.62 -6.50 -5.78
CA ARG A 755 -4.22 -6.77 -4.46
C ARG A 755 -3.20 -7.27 -3.43
N GLN A 756 -2.20 -8.04 -3.87
CA GLN A 756 -1.17 -8.61 -2.99
C GLN A 756 -0.28 -7.53 -2.30
N PRO A 757 0.43 -6.65 -3.03
CA PRO A 757 1.20 -5.57 -2.42
C PRO A 757 0.30 -4.57 -1.68
N LEU A 758 -0.93 -4.30 -2.15
CA LEU A 758 -1.87 -3.46 -1.42
C LEU A 758 -2.28 -4.06 -0.06
N ASN A 759 -2.43 -5.39 0.01
CA ASN A 759 -2.69 -6.08 1.28
C ASN A 759 -1.49 -6.02 2.23
N ILE A 760 -0.26 -6.18 1.70
CA ILE A 760 0.96 -6.01 2.50
C ILE A 760 1.01 -4.59 3.05
N VAL A 761 0.76 -3.59 2.21
CA VAL A 761 0.71 -2.17 2.63
C VAL A 761 -0.33 -1.96 3.73
N SER A 762 -1.55 -2.44 3.52
CA SER A 762 -2.65 -2.29 4.49
C SER A 762 -2.34 -2.99 5.82
N THR A 763 -1.76 -4.20 5.78
CA THR A 763 -1.44 -4.98 6.98
C THR A 763 -0.27 -4.36 7.75
N THR A 764 0.80 -3.97 7.05
CA THR A 764 1.95 -3.30 7.67
C THR A 764 1.56 -1.95 8.26
N VAL A 765 0.80 -1.11 7.54
CA VAL A 765 0.31 0.18 8.08
C VAL A 765 -0.58 -0.04 9.31
N THR A 766 -1.43 -1.06 9.28
CA THR A 766 -2.25 -1.41 10.45
C THR A 766 -1.34 -1.80 11.61
N GLY A 767 -0.45 -2.77 11.44
CA GLY A 767 0.50 -3.22 12.48
C GLY A 767 1.33 -2.07 13.06
N LEU A 768 1.86 -1.19 12.20
CA LEU A 768 2.60 0.00 12.60
C LEU A 768 1.74 0.95 13.44
N LYS A 769 0.51 1.21 13.00
CA LYS A 769 -0.44 2.04 13.74
C LYS A 769 -0.72 1.45 15.13
N LEU A 770 -0.87 0.13 15.23
CA LEU A 770 -1.07 -0.54 16.52
C LEU A 770 0.16 -0.37 17.43
N GLN A 771 1.36 -0.57 16.89
CA GLN A 771 2.58 -0.41 17.66
C GLN A 771 2.79 1.03 18.15
N LEU A 772 2.37 2.03 17.36
CA LEU A 772 2.39 3.45 17.72
C LEU A 772 1.34 3.81 18.78
N GLU A 773 0.09 3.34 18.63
CA GLU A 773 -1.01 3.62 19.56
C GLU A 773 -0.78 3.00 20.94
N TYR A 774 -0.09 1.86 21.00
CA TYR A 774 0.04 1.08 22.22
C TYR A 774 1.40 1.15 22.88
N GLY A 775 2.37 1.92 22.35
CA GLY A 775 3.74 2.04 22.87
C GLY A 775 4.52 0.71 22.77
N GLY A 776 5.84 0.76 22.60
CA GLY A 776 6.67 -0.43 22.34
C GLY A 776 7.32 -0.45 20.97
N PHE A 777 7.08 0.58 20.17
CA PHE A 777 7.67 0.74 18.86
C PHE A 777 9.09 1.31 18.96
N LYS A 778 10.10 0.51 18.58
CA LYS A 778 11.46 1.03 18.39
C LYS A 778 11.54 1.76 17.06
N GLN A 779 12.21 2.91 17.06
CA GLN A 779 12.37 3.73 15.87
C GLN A 779 13.07 2.97 14.71
N GLU A 780 13.92 2.00 15.04
CA GLU A 780 14.59 1.13 14.07
C GLU A 780 13.60 0.21 13.34
N ASP A 781 12.68 -0.44 14.07
CA ASP A 781 11.63 -1.29 13.49
C ASP A 781 10.68 -0.48 12.60
N ALA A 782 10.46 0.80 12.96
CA ALA A 782 9.68 1.74 12.16
C ALA A 782 10.24 2.00 10.78
N VAL A 783 11.53 2.29 10.74
CA VAL A 783 12.23 2.63 9.50
C VAL A 783 12.23 1.42 8.58
N VAL A 784 12.46 0.22 9.12
CA VAL A 784 12.42 -1.02 8.35
C VAL A 784 11.04 -1.27 7.73
N GLU A 785 9.96 -1.13 8.50
CA GLU A 785 8.60 -1.33 7.96
C GLU A 785 8.18 -0.21 6.99
N LEU A 786 8.58 1.04 7.23
CA LEU A 786 8.35 2.16 6.30
C LEU A 786 9.15 2.00 4.99
N GLU A 787 10.39 1.52 5.05
CA GLU A 787 11.18 1.17 3.87
C GLU A 787 10.53 0.03 3.09
N ARG A 788 10.04 -1.00 3.79
CA ARG A 788 9.29 -2.10 3.19
C ARG A 788 8.03 -1.62 2.49
N LEU A 789 7.29 -0.69 3.09
CA LEU A 789 6.13 -0.03 2.47
C LEU A 789 6.52 0.74 1.22
N ASN A 790 7.55 1.59 1.31
CA ASN A 790 8.01 2.38 0.18
C ASN A 790 8.47 1.47 -0.98
N ASN A 791 9.25 0.44 -0.70
CA ASN A 791 9.69 -0.55 -1.68
C ASN A 791 8.51 -1.26 -2.36
N THR A 792 7.47 -1.59 -1.59
CA THR A 792 6.25 -2.22 -2.11
C THR A 792 5.47 -1.26 -3.04
N VAL A 793 5.38 0.02 -2.70
CA VAL A 793 4.74 1.06 -3.52
C VAL A 793 5.55 1.34 -4.79
N GLN A 794 6.88 1.43 -4.68
CA GLN A 794 7.77 1.58 -5.84
C GLN A 794 7.66 0.37 -6.78
N HIS A 795 7.57 -0.84 -6.22
CA HIS A 795 7.35 -2.04 -7.03
C HIS A 795 6.00 -1.99 -7.78
N LEU A 796 4.92 -1.55 -7.13
CA LEU A 796 3.62 -1.31 -7.78
C LEU A 796 3.74 -0.30 -8.93
N SER A 797 4.44 0.82 -8.71
CA SER A 797 4.67 1.84 -9.73
C SER A 797 5.47 1.31 -10.91
N GLN A 798 6.58 0.59 -10.64
CA GLN A 798 7.40 -0.01 -11.68
C GLN A 798 6.60 -1.02 -12.52
N THR A 799 5.73 -1.80 -11.89
CA THR A 799 4.84 -2.75 -12.59
C THR A 799 3.88 -2.04 -13.55
N ILE A 800 3.39 -0.85 -13.21
CA ILE A 800 2.56 -0.01 -14.09
C ILE A 800 3.38 0.45 -15.31
N ASP A 801 4.60 0.92 -15.09
CA ASP A 801 5.47 1.40 -16.17
C ASP A 801 5.92 0.26 -17.09
N ASP A 802 6.26 -0.91 -16.55
CA ASP A 802 6.61 -2.11 -17.34
C ASP A 802 5.43 -2.53 -18.23
N PHE A 803 4.21 -2.49 -17.71
CA PHE A 803 2.99 -2.74 -18.50
C PHE A 803 2.74 -1.67 -19.58
N ARG A 804 2.93 -0.39 -19.25
CA ARG A 804 2.74 0.70 -20.23
C ARG A 804 3.75 0.62 -21.37
N ASN A 805 4.98 0.23 -21.06
CA ASN A 805 6.06 0.10 -22.03
C ASN A 805 5.93 -1.15 -22.90
N PHE A 806 5.31 -2.22 -22.38
CA PHE A 806 5.13 -3.50 -23.07
C PHE A 806 4.43 -3.42 -24.45
N PHE A 807 3.49 -2.50 -24.65
CA PHE A 807 2.70 -2.41 -25.89
C PHE A 807 3.12 -1.27 -26.83
N LYS A 808 4.23 -0.57 -26.51
CA LYS A 808 4.78 0.48 -27.36
C LYS A 808 5.39 -0.16 -28.61
N GLN A 809 4.98 0.33 -29.77
CA GLN A 809 5.46 -0.19 -31.06
C GLN A 809 6.87 0.36 -31.30
N ASP A 810 7.85 -0.53 -31.47
CA ASP A 810 9.20 -0.12 -31.85
C ASP A 810 9.17 0.42 -33.28
N LYS A 811 9.60 1.67 -33.45
CA LYS A 811 9.78 2.28 -34.78
C LYS A 811 11.19 2.05 -35.31
N GLU A 812 12.13 1.67 -34.45
CA GLU A 812 13.55 1.55 -34.75
C GLU A 812 14.13 0.32 -34.05
N LYS A 813 15.20 -0.26 -34.63
CA LYS A 813 15.92 -1.40 -34.05
C LYS A 813 16.77 -0.95 -32.88
N SER A 814 16.76 -1.70 -31.78
CA SER A 814 17.63 -1.49 -30.62
C SER A 814 18.63 -2.64 -30.47
N THR A 815 19.74 -2.37 -29.79
CA THR A 815 20.71 -3.40 -29.42
C THR A 815 20.37 -3.87 -28.00
N PHE A 816 19.98 -5.14 -27.84
CA PHE A 816 19.54 -5.68 -26.56
C PHE A 816 20.09 -7.09 -26.30
N SER A 817 20.25 -7.45 -25.02
CA SER A 817 20.66 -8.79 -24.59
C SER A 817 19.44 -9.68 -24.39
N ILE A 818 19.43 -10.86 -25.00
CA ILE A 818 18.34 -11.84 -24.87
C ILE A 818 18.23 -12.33 -23.42
N LYS A 819 19.37 -12.55 -22.75
CA LYS A 819 19.40 -12.95 -21.34
C LYS A 819 18.77 -11.89 -20.45
N SER A 820 19.20 -10.63 -20.61
CA SER A 820 18.65 -9.52 -19.83
C SER A 820 17.16 -9.31 -20.12
N LEU A 821 16.72 -9.49 -21.36
CA LEU A 821 15.31 -9.37 -21.73
C LEU A 821 14.45 -10.44 -21.05
N LEU A 822 14.92 -11.70 -21.03
CA LEU A 822 14.23 -12.81 -20.35
C LEU A 822 14.19 -12.57 -18.84
N GLU A 823 15.32 -12.25 -18.20
CA GLU A 823 15.37 -11.97 -16.76
C GLU A 823 14.48 -10.78 -16.39
N LYS A 824 14.52 -9.70 -17.17
CA LYS A 824 13.77 -8.48 -16.92
C LYS A 824 12.27 -8.64 -17.14
N ASN A 825 11.79 -9.48 -18.06
CA ASN A 825 10.36 -9.51 -18.41
C ASN A 825 9.64 -10.80 -18.02
N MET A 826 10.35 -11.89 -17.71
CA MET A 826 9.71 -13.16 -17.33
C MET A 826 9.14 -13.13 -15.91
N HIS A 827 9.61 -12.24 -15.02
CA HIS A 827 9.02 -12.05 -13.69
C HIS A 827 7.53 -11.61 -13.77
N LEU A 828 7.14 -10.91 -14.85
CA LEU A 828 5.75 -10.52 -15.10
C LEU A 828 4.85 -11.74 -15.38
N LEU A 829 5.42 -12.80 -15.98
CA LEU A 829 4.72 -14.04 -16.29
C LEU A 829 4.75 -15.04 -15.14
N GLU A 830 5.74 -14.96 -14.25
CA GLU A 830 5.86 -15.89 -13.13
C GLU A 830 4.58 -15.96 -12.29
N GLY A 831 3.94 -14.82 -12.00
CA GLY A 831 2.69 -14.82 -11.22
C GLY A 831 1.56 -15.58 -11.93
N MET A 832 1.44 -15.40 -13.26
CA MET A 832 0.47 -16.13 -14.07
C MET A 832 0.79 -17.63 -14.11
N LEU A 833 2.05 -17.99 -14.34
CA LEU A 833 2.47 -19.40 -14.43
C LEU A 833 2.34 -20.10 -13.07
N LYS A 834 2.77 -19.47 -11.97
CA LYS A 834 2.63 -19.98 -10.59
C LYS A 834 1.17 -20.19 -10.19
N SER A 835 0.26 -19.26 -10.53
CA SER A 835 -1.17 -19.44 -10.25
C SER A 835 -1.78 -20.66 -10.95
N ASN A 836 -1.16 -21.08 -12.06
CA ASN A 836 -1.52 -22.27 -12.82
C ASN A 836 -0.61 -23.46 -12.52
N GLN A 837 0.22 -23.40 -11.47
CA GLN A 837 1.18 -24.44 -11.08
C GLN A 837 2.14 -24.86 -12.21
N ILE A 838 2.51 -23.90 -13.07
CA ILE A 838 3.47 -24.08 -14.15
C ILE A 838 4.82 -23.52 -13.70
N GLU A 839 5.86 -24.35 -13.74
CA GLU A 839 7.22 -23.97 -13.41
C GLU A 839 8.04 -23.69 -14.68
N LEU A 840 8.75 -22.56 -14.68
CA LEU A 840 9.58 -22.11 -15.81
C LEU A 840 11.05 -22.41 -15.49
N ILE A 841 11.71 -23.17 -16.35
CA ILE A 841 13.05 -23.72 -16.11
C ILE A 841 14.02 -23.20 -17.18
N TYR A 842 15.13 -22.61 -16.74
CA TYR A 842 16.21 -22.15 -17.62
C TYR A 842 17.33 -23.18 -17.65
N GLU A 843 17.58 -23.84 -18.80
CA GLU A 843 18.61 -24.87 -18.89
C GLU A 843 20.01 -24.30 -19.14
N ASN A 844 20.14 -23.44 -20.16
CA ASN A 844 21.37 -22.76 -20.55
C ASN A 844 20.97 -21.46 -21.23
N VAL A 845 21.40 -20.30 -20.72
CA VAL A 845 21.07 -19.00 -21.29
C VAL A 845 22.35 -18.22 -21.53
N ASP A 846 22.90 -18.36 -22.74
CA ASP A 846 24.06 -17.58 -23.17
C ASP A 846 23.73 -16.07 -23.17
N ASN A 847 24.66 -15.24 -22.70
CA ASN A 847 24.50 -13.79 -22.78
C ASN A 847 24.79 -13.31 -24.21
N VAL A 848 23.75 -13.29 -25.04
CA VAL A 848 23.84 -12.92 -26.46
C VAL A 848 23.13 -11.58 -26.71
N THR A 849 23.83 -10.67 -27.38
CA THR A 849 23.31 -9.37 -27.79
C THR A 849 22.94 -9.39 -29.27
N ILE A 850 21.75 -8.90 -29.62
CA ILE A 850 21.25 -8.78 -31.00
C ILE A 850 20.80 -7.35 -31.30
N HIS A 851 20.84 -6.95 -32.57
CA HIS A 851 20.35 -5.66 -33.04
C HIS A 851 19.02 -5.80 -33.81
N ASN A 852 17.89 -5.67 -33.12
CA ASN A 852 16.56 -5.95 -33.68
C ASN A 852 15.42 -5.24 -32.93
N PHE A 853 14.17 -5.60 -33.20
CA PHE A 853 13.00 -5.05 -32.50
C PHE A 853 12.77 -5.77 -31.16
N GLU A 854 13.11 -5.12 -30.06
CA GLU A 854 13.07 -5.70 -28.70
C GLU A 854 11.64 -6.07 -28.27
N ASN A 855 10.68 -5.15 -28.46
CA ASN A 855 9.29 -5.37 -28.04
C ASN A 855 8.58 -6.41 -28.92
N GLU A 856 8.88 -6.46 -30.22
CA GLU A 856 8.32 -7.49 -31.11
C GLU A 856 8.85 -8.88 -30.75
N PHE A 857 10.16 -8.99 -30.46
CA PHE A 857 10.73 -10.26 -30.02
C PHE A 857 10.08 -10.75 -28.72
N LEU A 858 9.92 -9.86 -27.74
CA LEU A 858 9.20 -10.17 -26.50
C LEU A 858 7.77 -10.65 -26.77
N GLN A 859 7.04 -10.01 -27.68
CA GLN A 859 5.70 -10.42 -28.09
C GLN A 859 5.68 -11.85 -28.68
N ALA A 860 6.66 -12.20 -29.51
CA ALA A 860 6.79 -13.53 -30.08
C ALA A 860 7.01 -14.60 -29.00
N LEU A 861 7.86 -14.33 -28.01
CA LEU A 861 8.10 -15.21 -26.86
C LEU A 861 6.83 -15.48 -26.05
N LEU A 862 6.08 -14.41 -25.76
CA LEU A 862 4.86 -14.48 -24.96
C LEU A 862 3.77 -15.30 -25.62
N ASN A 863 3.58 -15.15 -26.93
CA ASN A 863 2.61 -15.94 -27.68
C ASN A 863 2.93 -17.45 -27.58
N ILE A 864 4.21 -17.84 -27.56
CA ILE A 864 4.60 -19.24 -27.40
C ILE A 864 4.32 -19.71 -25.97
N ILE A 865 4.71 -18.92 -24.96
CA ILE A 865 4.51 -19.26 -23.54
C ILE A 865 3.02 -19.35 -23.17
N TYR A 866 2.16 -18.46 -23.69
CA TYR A 866 0.72 -18.54 -23.47
C TYR A 866 0.10 -19.79 -24.09
N ASN A 867 0.52 -20.17 -25.30
CA ASN A 867 0.07 -21.41 -25.91
C ASN A 867 0.50 -22.64 -25.09
N ALA A 868 1.72 -22.65 -24.55
CA ALA A 868 2.18 -23.69 -23.63
C ALA A 868 1.32 -23.72 -22.35
N LYS A 869 1.06 -22.56 -21.72
CA LYS A 869 0.20 -22.44 -20.53
C LYS A 869 -1.18 -23.04 -20.75
N ASP A 870 -1.87 -22.68 -21.83
CA ASP A 870 -3.25 -23.12 -22.07
C ASP A 870 -3.36 -24.64 -22.23
N VAL A 871 -2.34 -25.28 -22.80
CA VAL A 871 -2.28 -26.74 -22.89
C VAL A 871 -2.00 -27.35 -21.50
N LEU A 872 -1.11 -26.74 -20.74
CA LEU A 872 -0.72 -27.21 -19.41
C LEU A 872 -1.82 -27.03 -18.35
N GLN A 873 -2.71 -26.06 -18.49
CA GLN A 873 -3.82 -25.83 -17.56
C GLN A 873 -4.75 -27.05 -17.41
N ASN A 874 -4.95 -27.81 -18.48
CA ASN A 874 -5.83 -28.98 -18.51
C ASN A 874 -5.14 -30.27 -18.04
N LYS A 875 -3.89 -30.19 -17.57
CA LYS A 875 -3.07 -31.35 -17.19
C LYS A 875 -3.03 -31.51 -15.67
N GLU A 876 -3.39 -32.68 -15.14
CA GLU A 876 -3.42 -32.94 -13.69
C GLU A 876 -2.02 -33.21 -13.08
N THR A 877 -1.00 -33.40 -13.90
CA THR A 877 0.38 -33.71 -13.46
C THR A 877 1.27 -32.47 -13.47
N GLU A 878 2.55 -32.64 -13.12
CA GLU A 878 3.61 -31.62 -13.18
C GLU A 878 3.59 -30.85 -14.52
N ARG A 879 3.75 -29.52 -14.46
CA ARG A 879 3.62 -28.59 -15.60
C ARG A 879 4.89 -27.76 -15.74
N TYR A 880 5.59 -27.92 -16.85
CA TYR A 880 6.91 -27.31 -17.04
C TYR A 880 7.03 -26.62 -18.40
N ILE A 881 7.75 -25.50 -18.40
CA ILE A 881 8.21 -24.80 -19.60
C ILE A 881 9.71 -24.59 -19.49
N PHE A 882 10.47 -25.04 -20.49
CA PHE A 882 11.92 -24.95 -20.55
C PHE A 882 12.35 -23.89 -21.56
N ILE A 883 13.30 -23.03 -21.19
CA ILE A 883 13.89 -22.03 -22.07
C ILE A 883 15.40 -22.26 -22.16
N ASN A 884 15.93 -22.28 -23.39
CA ASN A 884 17.32 -22.53 -23.68
C ASN A 884 17.81 -21.58 -24.79
N VAL A 885 18.89 -20.84 -24.56
CA VAL A 885 19.52 -19.90 -25.50
C VAL A 885 20.96 -20.32 -25.73
N LYS A 886 21.30 -20.62 -26.97
CA LYS A 886 22.64 -21.03 -27.39
C LYS A 886 23.15 -20.22 -28.58
N LYS A 887 24.39 -19.77 -28.52
CA LYS A 887 25.09 -19.25 -29.70
C LYS A 887 25.56 -20.42 -30.58
N ARG A 888 25.23 -20.38 -31.89
CA ARG A 888 25.66 -21.39 -32.87
C ARG A 888 26.86 -20.89 -33.70
N GLU A 889 27.67 -21.81 -34.21
CA GLU A 889 28.67 -21.51 -35.24
C GLU A 889 27.95 -21.01 -36.50
N ASN A 890 28.44 -19.93 -37.13
CA ASN A 890 27.86 -19.15 -38.25
C ASN A 890 27.11 -17.85 -37.90
N ASN A 891 27.31 -17.26 -36.72
CA ASN A 891 26.74 -15.94 -36.36
C ASN A 891 25.20 -15.93 -36.20
N TRP A 892 24.65 -17.03 -35.68
CA TRP A 892 23.23 -17.17 -35.33
C TRP A 892 23.06 -17.47 -33.84
N VAL A 893 21.96 -17.02 -33.26
CA VAL A 893 21.48 -17.43 -31.94
C VAL A 893 20.27 -18.33 -32.08
N GLU A 894 20.27 -19.43 -31.34
CA GLU A 894 19.16 -20.39 -31.26
C GLU A 894 18.52 -20.30 -29.87
N LEU A 895 17.23 -19.99 -29.84
CA LEU A 895 16.38 -20.04 -28.66
C LEU A 895 15.41 -21.22 -28.81
N SER A 896 15.37 -22.13 -27.84
CA SER A 896 14.43 -23.24 -27.78
C SER A 896 13.51 -23.06 -26.57
N ILE A 897 12.19 -23.14 -26.81
CA ILE A 897 11.13 -23.10 -25.80
C ILE A 897 10.39 -24.42 -25.86
N LYS A 898 10.43 -25.21 -24.78
CA LYS A 898 9.81 -26.54 -24.71
C LYS A 898 8.77 -26.61 -23.62
N ASP A 899 7.63 -27.23 -23.87
CA ASP A 899 6.66 -27.58 -22.83
C ASP A 899 6.63 -29.09 -22.57
N ASN A 900 5.91 -29.50 -21.53
CA ASN A 900 5.54 -30.90 -21.33
C ASN A 900 4.04 -31.18 -21.57
N GLY A 901 3.41 -30.44 -22.49
CA GLY A 901 1.96 -30.46 -22.75
C GLY A 901 1.44 -31.64 -23.57
N GLY A 902 2.27 -32.61 -23.95
CA GLY A 902 1.88 -33.76 -24.80
C GLY A 902 2.10 -33.56 -26.30
N GLY A 903 2.62 -32.39 -26.69
CA GLY A 903 3.05 -32.08 -28.06
C GLY A 903 1.89 -31.72 -28.99
N ILE A 904 2.24 -31.42 -30.23
CA ILE A 904 1.33 -30.99 -31.29
C ILE A 904 1.00 -32.21 -32.17
N ALA A 905 -0.28 -32.45 -32.47
CA ALA A 905 -0.65 -33.59 -33.31
C ALA A 905 0.00 -33.50 -34.71
N LYS A 906 0.52 -34.62 -35.24
CA LYS A 906 1.31 -34.64 -36.49
C LYS A 906 0.56 -34.11 -37.71
N ASN A 907 -0.77 -34.21 -37.71
CA ASN A 907 -1.64 -33.73 -38.78
C ASN A 907 -1.86 -32.21 -38.76
N ILE A 908 -1.47 -31.51 -37.69
CA ILE A 908 -1.68 -30.06 -37.55
C ILE A 908 -0.38 -29.27 -37.45
N ILE A 909 0.76 -29.92 -37.22
CA ILE A 909 2.04 -29.25 -36.94
C ILE A 909 2.51 -28.34 -38.09
N GLU A 910 2.22 -28.71 -39.34
CA GLU A 910 2.57 -27.91 -40.52
C GLU A 910 1.63 -26.71 -40.72
N HIS A 911 0.44 -26.74 -40.10
CA HIS A 911 -0.59 -25.71 -40.24
C HIS A 911 -0.62 -24.71 -39.07
N ILE A 912 0.15 -24.92 -37.98
CA ILE A 912 0.04 -24.07 -36.78
C ILE A 912 0.48 -22.62 -37.00
N PHE A 913 1.31 -22.38 -38.02
CA PHE A 913 1.74 -21.04 -38.41
C PHE A 913 0.86 -20.45 -39.51
N GLU A 914 -0.20 -21.14 -39.94
CA GLU A 914 -1.18 -20.57 -40.86
C GLU A 914 -2.08 -19.57 -40.13
N PRO A 915 -2.45 -18.46 -40.79
CA PRO A 915 -3.38 -17.51 -40.20
C PRO A 915 -4.73 -18.18 -39.95
N TYR A 916 -5.35 -17.88 -38.80
CA TYR A 916 -6.66 -18.42 -38.36
C TYR A 916 -6.68 -19.89 -37.96
N PHE A 917 -5.54 -20.58 -37.99
CA PHE A 917 -5.47 -21.97 -37.56
C PHE A 917 -5.56 -22.06 -36.03
N THR A 918 -6.60 -22.70 -35.51
CA THR A 918 -6.75 -22.94 -34.07
C THR A 918 -7.42 -24.28 -33.79
N THR A 919 -6.97 -24.95 -32.74
CA THR A 919 -7.57 -26.17 -32.19
C THR A 919 -8.59 -25.86 -31.09
N LYS A 920 -8.80 -24.59 -30.74
CA LYS A 920 -9.68 -24.12 -29.67
C LYS A 920 -11.05 -23.73 -30.23
N HIS A 921 -12.08 -23.75 -29.38
CA HIS A 921 -13.43 -23.30 -29.76
C HIS A 921 -13.41 -21.82 -30.19
N LYS A 922 -14.26 -21.40 -31.15
CA LYS A 922 -14.26 -20.04 -31.74
C LYS A 922 -14.36 -18.87 -30.74
N SER A 923 -14.79 -19.14 -29.51
CA SER A 923 -14.86 -18.17 -28.41
C SER A 923 -13.57 -18.04 -27.58
N HIS A 924 -12.60 -18.93 -27.74
CA HIS A 924 -11.41 -19.06 -26.88
C HIS A 924 -10.07 -19.07 -27.65
N GLY A 925 -10.07 -19.13 -28.98
CA GLY A 925 -8.85 -19.06 -29.77
C GLY A 925 -9.07 -18.37 -31.11
N THR A 926 -8.22 -17.40 -31.42
CA THR A 926 -8.29 -16.62 -32.66
C THR A 926 -7.45 -17.21 -33.79
N GLY A 927 -6.52 -18.13 -33.47
CA GLY A 927 -5.63 -18.79 -34.43
C GLY A 927 -4.59 -17.87 -35.06
N ILE A 928 -4.30 -16.71 -34.44
CA ILE A 928 -3.43 -15.67 -35.01
C ILE A 928 -2.14 -15.51 -34.21
N GLY A 929 -2.08 -15.96 -32.95
CA GLY A 929 -0.90 -15.80 -32.09
C GLY A 929 0.38 -16.40 -32.69
N LEU A 930 0.36 -17.68 -33.10
CA LEU A 930 1.52 -18.33 -33.71
C LEU A 930 1.83 -17.81 -35.11
N TYR A 931 0.81 -17.46 -35.90
CA TYR A 931 0.99 -16.77 -37.18
C TYR A 931 1.75 -15.43 -37.01
N MET A 932 1.36 -14.63 -36.01
CA MET A 932 2.05 -13.38 -35.68
C MET A 932 3.48 -13.62 -35.21
N THR A 933 3.72 -14.65 -34.39
CA THR A 933 5.07 -15.05 -33.99
C THR A 933 5.91 -15.40 -35.23
N HIS A 934 5.34 -16.12 -36.20
CA HIS A 934 6.02 -16.40 -37.46
C HIS A 934 6.33 -15.12 -38.26
N GLN A 935 5.39 -14.19 -38.39
CA GLN A 935 5.62 -12.90 -39.08
C GLN A 935 6.70 -12.06 -38.40
N ILE A 936 6.67 -11.96 -37.07
CA ILE A 936 7.69 -11.22 -36.31
C ILE A 936 9.07 -11.85 -36.54
N ILE A 937 9.22 -13.15 -36.31
CA ILE A 937 10.53 -13.81 -36.36
C ILE A 937 11.06 -13.86 -37.80
N VAL A 938 10.23 -14.22 -38.78
CA VAL A 938 10.68 -14.45 -40.16
C VAL A 938 10.70 -13.16 -40.97
N THR A 939 9.62 -12.40 -40.95
CA THR A 939 9.44 -11.22 -41.83
C THR A 939 10.09 -9.98 -41.25
N HIS A 940 9.90 -9.69 -39.96
CA HIS A 940 10.40 -8.45 -39.35
C HIS A 940 11.86 -8.57 -38.88
N MET A 941 12.19 -9.69 -38.22
CA MET A 941 13.50 -9.90 -37.61
C MET A 941 14.50 -10.61 -38.53
N GLY A 942 14.07 -11.17 -39.67
CA GLY A 942 14.93 -11.88 -40.62
C GLY A 942 15.45 -13.23 -40.12
N GLY A 943 14.75 -13.84 -39.17
CA GLY A 943 15.08 -15.12 -38.54
C GLY A 943 14.34 -16.31 -39.16
N LYS A 944 14.40 -17.45 -38.45
CA LYS A 944 13.68 -18.68 -38.78
C LYS A 944 13.03 -19.25 -37.52
N ILE A 945 11.79 -19.73 -37.62
CA ILE A 945 11.14 -20.48 -36.54
C ILE A 945 10.83 -21.91 -36.99
N GLU A 946 11.14 -22.88 -36.14
CA GLU A 946 10.87 -24.29 -36.34
C GLU A 946 10.07 -24.83 -35.15
N VAL A 947 9.25 -25.84 -35.39
CA VAL A 947 8.45 -26.49 -34.35
C VAL A 947 8.53 -28.00 -34.51
N GLY A 948 8.62 -28.72 -33.40
CA GLY A 948 8.62 -30.18 -33.38
C GLY A 948 8.14 -30.72 -32.05
N ASN A 949 7.75 -31.99 -32.01
CA ASN A 949 7.53 -32.68 -30.74
C ASN A 949 8.83 -33.31 -30.28
N THR A 950 9.19 -33.07 -29.02
CA THR A 950 10.41 -33.59 -28.43
C THR A 950 10.08 -34.42 -27.20
N LYS A 951 10.73 -35.58 -27.10
CA LYS A 951 10.73 -36.40 -25.88
C LYS A 951 12.02 -36.11 -25.14
N TYR A 952 11.90 -35.65 -23.90
CA TYR A 952 13.03 -35.27 -23.07
C TYR A 952 12.84 -35.76 -21.65
N TYR A 953 13.94 -35.89 -20.92
CA TYR A 953 13.93 -36.35 -19.54
C TYR A 953 14.19 -35.17 -18.62
N TYR A 954 13.33 -34.99 -17.62
CA TYR A 954 13.51 -34.02 -16.54
C TYR A 954 13.11 -34.68 -15.23
N ASN A 955 13.91 -34.54 -14.17
CA ASN A 955 13.73 -35.24 -12.88
C ASN A 955 13.44 -36.74 -13.04
N GLU A 956 14.20 -37.40 -13.92
CA GLU A 956 14.11 -38.84 -14.24
C GLU A 956 12.78 -39.33 -14.84
N LYS A 957 11.80 -38.44 -15.02
CA LYS A 957 10.55 -38.69 -15.74
C LYS A 957 10.69 -38.26 -17.20
N GLN A 958 10.14 -39.08 -18.10
CA GLN A 958 10.07 -38.73 -19.51
C GLN A 958 8.86 -37.83 -19.74
N TYR A 959 9.11 -36.66 -20.32
CA TYR A 959 8.09 -35.74 -20.77
C TYR A 959 8.04 -35.72 -22.31
N GLU A 960 6.87 -35.42 -22.82
CA GLU A 960 6.62 -35.17 -24.24
C GLU A 960 5.89 -33.85 -24.35
N GLY A 961 6.34 -33.00 -25.28
CA GLY A 961 5.74 -31.69 -25.50
C GLY A 961 6.26 -31.03 -26.76
N ALA A 962 5.76 -29.82 -27.02
CA ALA A 962 6.17 -29.04 -28.18
C ALA A 962 7.51 -28.35 -27.90
N ASP A 963 8.36 -28.27 -28.92
CA ASP A 963 9.66 -27.57 -28.92
C ASP A 963 9.65 -26.55 -30.06
N PHE A 964 9.58 -25.27 -29.70
CA PHE A 964 9.70 -24.14 -30.62
C PHE A 964 11.14 -23.65 -30.64
N LYS A 965 11.78 -23.68 -31.80
CA LYS A 965 13.15 -23.21 -32.02
C LYS A 965 13.15 -21.95 -32.87
N ILE A 966 13.67 -20.87 -32.32
CA ILE A 966 13.82 -19.58 -32.98
C ILE A 966 15.30 -19.38 -33.27
N HIS A 967 15.63 -19.11 -34.53
CA HIS A 967 16.95 -18.79 -35.01
C HIS A 967 16.98 -17.32 -35.43
N LEU A 968 17.85 -16.51 -34.82
CA LEU A 968 18.02 -15.11 -35.18
C LEU A 968 19.45 -14.81 -35.62
N PRO A 969 19.66 -13.93 -36.61
CA PRO A 969 20.98 -13.43 -36.95
C PRO A 969 21.50 -12.52 -35.83
N LEU A 970 22.80 -12.61 -35.54
CA LEU A 970 23.52 -11.77 -34.57
C LEU A 970 23.71 -10.33 -35.05
#